data_AF-A0A8C9TMG4-F1
#
_entry.id   AF-A0A8C9TMG4-F1
#
_cell.length_a   1.000
_cell.length_b   1.000
_cell.length_c   1.000
_cell.angle_alpha   90.00
_cell.angle_beta   90.00
_cell.angle_gamma   90.00
#
_symmetry.space_group_name_H-M   'P 1'
#
loop_
_entity.id
_entity.type
_entity.pdbx_description
1 polymer ?
#
loop_
_entity_poly.entity_id
_entity_poly.type
_entity_poly.pdbx_seq_one_letter_code
_entity_poly.pdbx_strand_id
1 'polypeptide(L)'
;MTSENHGTLKGDAALVMSPSGSSSQGQPHLPSTSKPIQELPDELIQAGWSKCWSKRENRPYYFNRFTNQSLWEMPVLGQHDVISDPLGLNAAPASGDVVSDTGLGNGQRKRRLSEETPQGPNSFKRPKVDTPVTPTTPTIPISPSTPGTKPWSSSTEDKHAPPPLVYWDLDVQTNAVIRERAPADYLPPHPEIELQRAQLTTKLRQHYHELCNQREGIEPPRESFNRWLLERKVVDKGCDPLLPSDCDPVISPSMFREVMNDIPIRLSRIKYKEEARKLLFKYAEAAKKMIDSRNATPESRKVVKWNVEDTMNWLRKDHSASKEDYMDRLEHLRKQCGPHVAAVAKDSIEGICTKIYHISAEYVRRIRQAHLNLLKDCNITDGAEAPEVQDRLVYCYPIRLALPSPPQPRVELHFENEIACLRYKGEMVKVNRNYFSKLELLYRYSCIDDPRFEKFLSRVWCLIKRYQVMFGSGVNEGTGLQGALPVPVFEALHKQFGVSFECFASPLNCYFKQFCSAFPDTDGILLELLERSSEPLSFIIFVPEWRDPPTPALIRMESSPFRRHQLTVSAFEHEYRSGSQHICKREDMYYKAVHSTAVIFLQNAAGFAKWEPTPERVQELLGAYRISGRSLASPGPSSTGTGGAGGDRDSRMRQDQGGGSPMEKSGLDTLSV
;
A
#
# COMPACT_ATOMS: atom_id res chain seq x y z
N MET A 1 68.98 11.07 -18.05
CA MET A 1 70.13 12.00 -18.24
C MET A 1 69.60 13.32 -18.78
N THR A 2 70.44 14.35 -18.79
CA THR A 2 70.10 15.76 -19.01
C THR A 2 69.56 16.10 -20.40
N SER A 3 68.78 17.18 -20.43
CA SER A 3 68.25 17.85 -21.62
C SER A 3 69.33 18.53 -22.45
N GLU A 4 69.10 18.70 -23.76
CA GLU A 4 69.64 19.82 -24.56
C GLU A 4 68.58 20.32 -25.56
N ASN A 5 68.76 21.56 -26.03
CA ASN A 5 67.75 22.40 -26.68
C ASN A 5 68.42 23.51 -27.50
N HIS A 6 67.96 23.82 -28.73
CA HIS A 6 68.13 25.06 -29.53
C HIS A 6 67.66 24.81 -30.99
N GLY A 7 67.17 25.75 -31.82
CA GLY A 7 66.81 27.19 -31.72
C GLY A 7 65.75 27.51 -32.81
N THR A 8 65.39 28.73 -33.27
CA THR A 8 65.94 30.11 -33.16
C THR A 8 64.85 31.18 -33.51
N LEU A 9 65.08 32.42 -33.06
CA LEU A 9 64.42 33.76 -33.22
C LEU A 9 63.82 34.16 -34.62
N LYS A 10 63.13 35.31 -34.89
CA LYS A 10 62.11 36.22 -34.26
C LYS A 10 61.95 37.50 -35.16
N GLY A 11 60.75 38.07 -35.45
CA GLY A 11 60.64 39.42 -36.09
C GLY A 11 59.26 39.94 -36.66
N ASP A 12 58.74 41.01 -36.04
CA ASP A 12 57.79 42.13 -36.38
C ASP A 12 56.71 42.21 -37.52
N ALA A 13 55.53 42.72 -37.08
CA ALA A 13 54.58 43.79 -37.56
C ALA A 13 54.53 44.35 -39.03
N ALA A 14 53.48 45.04 -39.54
CA ALA A 14 52.01 45.16 -39.29
C ALA A 14 51.33 46.14 -40.32
N LEU A 15 49.97 46.30 -40.30
CA LEU A 15 49.12 47.34 -40.97
C LEU A 15 48.96 47.31 -42.53
N VAL A 16 47.89 47.83 -43.20
CA VAL A 16 46.43 48.08 -42.95
C VAL A 16 45.73 48.60 -44.24
N MET A 17 44.39 48.43 -44.41
CA MET A 17 43.39 49.36 -45.03
C MET A 17 42.22 48.68 -45.80
N SER A 18 41.00 49.24 -45.62
CA SER A 18 39.77 49.08 -46.44
C SER A 18 39.41 50.45 -47.08
N PRO A 19 38.44 50.63 -48.03
CA PRO A 19 36.98 50.61 -47.70
C PRO A 19 35.95 50.34 -48.87
N SER A 20 34.63 50.28 -48.54
CA SER A 20 33.40 50.50 -49.40
C SER A 20 33.19 49.62 -50.67
N GLY A 21 32.01 49.22 -51.19
CA GLY A 21 30.54 49.34 -50.93
C GLY A 21 29.78 48.77 -52.17
N SER A 22 28.45 48.56 -52.28
CA SER A 22 27.30 48.58 -51.33
C SER A 22 25.98 48.06 -51.99
N SER A 23 25.23 47.18 -51.30
CA SER A 23 23.75 46.88 -51.39
C SER A 23 23.03 46.53 -52.72
N SER A 24 22.36 45.36 -52.77
CA SER A 24 20.87 45.25 -52.91
C SER A 24 20.33 43.81 -52.63
N GLN A 25 19.02 43.70 -52.36
CA GLN A 25 18.31 42.71 -51.52
C GLN A 25 18.04 41.29 -52.08
N GLY A 26 17.87 40.30 -51.18
CA GLY A 26 17.20 39.01 -51.43
C GLY A 26 17.29 38.05 -50.21
N GLN A 27 16.16 37.58 -49.67
CA GLN A 27 16.08 36.80 -48.40
C GLN A 27 16.01 35.25 -48.61
N PRO A 28 16.05 34.39 -47.56
CA PRO A 28 16.93 33.22 -47.57
C PRO A 28 16.25 31.83 -47.72
N HIS A 29 17.05 30.82 -48.07
CA HIS A 29 16.73 29.40 -47.89
C HIS A 29 17.59 28.76 -46.78
N LEU A 30 16.94 28.06 -45.85
CA LEU A 30 17.56 27.28 -44.77
C LEU A 30 17.77 25.82 -45.20
N PRO A 31 18.96 25.21 -44.96
CA PRO A 31 19.13 23.76 -44.98
C PRO A 31 18.88 23.12 -43.61
N SER A 32 18.01 22.10 -43.61
CA SER A 32 17.80 21.00 -42.65
C SER A 32 18.66 20.91 -41.37
N THR A 33 17.99 20.70 -40.23
CA THR A 33 18.62 20.22 -38.97
C THR A 33 17.83 19.07 -38.32
N SER A 34 17.78 17.90 -38.94
CA SER A 34 17.32 16.67 -38.28
C SER A 34 18.39 16.13 -37.32
N LYS A 35 18.37 16.55 -36.05
CA LYS A 35 19.08 15.85 -34.97
C LYS A 35 18.26 14.61 -34.53
N PRO A 36 18.89 13.48 -34.19
CA PRO A 36 18.18 12.32 -33.66
C PRO A 36 17.47 12.67 -32.35
N ILE A 37 16.21 12.26 -32.21
CA ILE A 37 15.51 12.29 -30.93
C ILE A 37 16.15 11.18 -30.08
N GLN A 38 16.93 11.57 -29.05
CA GLN A 38 17.45 10.60 -28.10
C GLN A 38 16.28 10.04 -27.28
N GLU A 39 15.93 8.80 -27.60
CA GLU A 39 14.94 7.98 -26.90
C GLU A 39 15.44 7.62 -25.50
N LEU A 40 14.51 7.28 -24.61
CA LEU A 40 14.83 6.78 -23.27
C LEU A 40 15.37 5.35 -23.38
N PRO A 41 16.41 4.97 -22.62
CA PRO A 41 16.76 3.57 -22.40
C PRO A 41 15.55 2.72 -22.01
N ASP A 42 15.41 1.53 -22.60
CA ASP A 42 14.27 0.63 -22.36
C ASP A 42 14.09 0.31 -20.87
N GLU A 43 15.18 0.20 -20.12
CA GLU A 43 15.21 0.02 -18.67
C GLU A 43 14.44 1.10 -17.91
N LEU A 44 14.55 2.36 -18.36
CA LEU A 44 13.83 3.49 -17.77
C LEU A 44 12.37 3.51 -18.19
N ILE A 45 12.07 3.18 -19.45
CA ILE A 45 10.69 3.04 -19.95
C ILE A 45 9.96 1.93 -19.17
N GLN A 46 10.62 0.79 -18.97
CA GLN A 46 10.13 -0.34 -18.17
C GLN A 46 10.01 0.00 -16.67
N ALA A 47 10.91 0.83 -16.14
CA ALA A 47 10.79 1.38 -14.79
C ALA A 47 9.72 2.50 -14.67
N GLY A 48 8.94 2.75 -15.73
CA GLY A 48 7.78 3.65 -15.72
C GLY A 48 8.06 5.09 -16.16
N TRP A 49 9.28 5.41 -16.58
CA TRP A 49 9.67 6.75 -17.02
C TRP A 49 9.27 7.03 -18.47
N SER A 50 8.58 8.15 -18.70
CA SER A 50 8.27 8.68 -20.03
C SER A 50 8.83 10.09 -20.19
N LYS A 51 9.28 10.44 -21.40
CA LYS A 51 9.79 11.78 -21.71
C LYS A 51 8.64 12.67 -22.17
N CYS A 52 8.31 13.68 -21.39
CA CYS A 52 7.24 14.63 -21.61
C CYS A 52 7.81 16.02 -21.96
N TRP A 53 6.99 16.93 -22.51
CA TRP A 53 7.38 18.31 -22.80
C TRP A 53 6.64 19.31 -21.91
N SER A 54 7.35 20.20 -21.22
CA SER A 54 6.73 21.28 -20.48
C SER A 54 6.50 22.49 -21.38
N LYS A 55 5.24 22.83 -21.63
CA LYS A 55 4.88 24.07 -22.35
C LYS A 55 5.22 25.34 -21.56
N ARG A 56 5.30 25.27 -20.22
CA ARG A 56 5.65 26.41 -19.36
C ARG A 56 7.15 26.68 -19.34
N GLU A 57 7.94 25.62 -19.17
CA GLU A 57 9.40 25.71 -19.00
C GLU A 57 10.16 25.53 -20.33
N ASN A 58 9.43 25.35 -21.43
CA ASN A 58 9.92 25.11 -22.80
C ASN A 58 11.06 24.09 -22.91
N ARG A 59 11.00 23.01 -22.12
CA ARG A 59 12.02 21.96 -22.06
C ARG A 59 11.41 20.58 -21.78
N PRO A 60 12.11 19.48 -22.14
CA PRO A 60 11.64 18.14 -21.82
C PRO A 60 11.79 17.86 -20.30
N TYR A 61 10.94 16.97 -19.80
CA TYR A 61 11.02 16.37 -18.48
C TYR A 61 10.74 14.87 -18.57
N TYR A 62 11.01 14.15 -17.50
CA TYR A 62 10.86 12.71 -17.38
C TYR A 62 9.87 12.43 -16.26
N PHE A 63 8.73 11.83 -16.60
CA PHE A 63 7.65 11.52 -15.68
C PHE A 63 7.63 10.01 -15.40
N ASN A 64 7.73 9.60 -14.15
CA ASN A 64 7.51 8.21 -13.75
C ASN A 64 6.03 8.00 -13.43
N ARG A 65 5.34 7.15 -14.19
CA ARG A 65 3.91 6.84 -13.93
C ARG A 65 3.68 6.02 -12.65
N PHE A 66 4.62 5.14 -12.28
CA PHE A 66 4.49 4.25 -11.12
C PHE A 66 4.78 4.96 -9.80
N THR A 67 5.75 5.88 -9.77
CA THR A 67 6.12 6.64 -8.58
C THR A 67 5.58 8.08 -8.59
N ASN A 68 4.83 8.47 -9.62
CA ASN A 68 4.30 9.81 -9.87
C ASN A 68 5.36 10.94 -9.76
N GLN A 69 6.62 10.65 -10.11
CA GLN A 69 7.74 11.59 -9.99
C GLN A 69 7.99 12.33 -11.31
N SER A 70 8.38 13.61 -11.24
CA SER A 70 8.88 14.36 -12.40
C SER A 70 10.33 14.79 -12.17
N LEU A 71 11.22 14.45 -13.11
CA LEU A 71 12.62 14.91 -13.16
C LEU A 71 12.82 15.75 -14.43
N TRP A 72 13.71 16.74 -14.40
CA TRP A 72 14.07 17.49 -15.61
C TRP A 72 15.22 16.83 -16.41
N GLU A 73 15.78 15.76 -15.89
CA GLU A 73 16.91 15.01 -16.44
C GLU A 73 16.63 13.51 -16.44
N MET A 74 17.38 12.81 -17.30
CA MET A 74 17.21 11.37 -17.49
C MET A 74 17.55 10.64 -16.18
N PRO A 75 16.62 9.80 -15.65
CA PRO A 75 16.86 9.07 -14.42
C PRO A 75 18.05 8.11 -14.53
N VAL A 76 18.73 7.87 -13.42
CA VAL A 76 19.82 6.88 -13.32
C VAL A 76 19.41 5.81 -12.30
N LEU A 77 19.50 4.54 -12.72
CA LEU A 77 19.17 3.36 -11.91
C LEU A 77 20.39 2.95 -11.06
N GLY A 78 20.16 2.34 -9.89
CA GLY A 78 21.20 1.65 -9.12
C GLY A 78 21.96 2.44 -8.03
N GLN A 79 21.64 3.72 -7.79
CA GLN A 79 22.15 4.40 -6.58
C GLN A 79 21.23 4.12 -5.38
N HIS A 80 21.82 3.51 -4.35
CA HIS A 80 21.19 3.19 -3.07
C HIS A 80 20.63 4.46 -2.41
N ASP A 81 19.44 4.35 -1.82
CA ASP A 81 18.71 5.49 -1.29
C ASP A 81 18.31 5.21 0.17
N VAL A 82 18.84 6.00 1.11
CA VAL A 82 18.41 6.02 2.52
C VAL A 82 16.94 6.53 2.64
N ILE A 83 16.37 7.01 1.53
CA ILE A 83 14.98 7.47 1.40
C ILE A 83 14.08 6.37 0.77
N SER A 84 14.63 5.26 0.24
CA SER A 84 13.86 4.11 -0.27
C SER A 84 13.61 3.03 0.78
N ASP A 85 13.34 3.44 2.02
CA ASP A 85 12.88 2.55 3.09
C ASP A 85 11.39 2.83 3.38
N PRO A 86 10.46 2.19 2.65
CA PRO A 86 9.04 2.31 2.89
C PRO A 86 8.54 1.57 4.15
N LEU A 87 9.42 0.95 4.97
CA LEU A 87 9.08 0.47 6.32
C LEU A 87 9.77 1.25 7.46
N GLY A 88 10.68 2.18 7.13
CA GLY A 88 11.45 2.96 8.09
C GLY A 88 12.32 2.12 9.03
N LEU A 89 12.68 0.88 8.68
CA LEU A 89 13.42 -0.07 9.52
C LEU A 89 14.93 0.20 9.61
N ASN A 90 15.48 1.05 8.74
CA ASN A 90 16.92 1.12 8.47
C ASN A 90 17.68 2.19 9.27
N ALA A 91 17.48 2.23 10.58
CA ALA A 91 18.35 2.97 11.51
C ALA A 91 18.76 2.08 12.70
N ALA A 92 20.07 2.02 12.97
CA ALA A 92 20.67 1.14 13.96
C ALA A 92 20.09 1.30 15.39
N PRO A 93 20.06 0.23 16.21
CA PRO A 93 19.55 0.32 17.57
C PRO A 93 20.39 1.26 18.43
N ALA A 94 19.72 2.11 19.21
CA ALA A 94 20.36 2.85 20.29
C ALA A 94 20.70 1.87 21.43
N SER A 95 21.97 1.46 21.51
CA SER A 95 22.50 0.65 22.60
C SER A 95 22.38 1.39 23.94
N GLY A 96 21.80 0.75 24.96
CA GLY A 96 21.58 1.41 26.25
C GLY A 96 20.92 0.55 27.33
N ASP A 97 21.29 -0.74 27.44
CA ASP A 97 20.94 -1.51 28.64
C ASP A 97 21.67 -0.93 29.87
N VAL A 98 20.90 -0.48 30.86
CA VAL A 98 21.39 -0.26 32.23
C VAL A 98 20.43 -0.92 33.19
N VAL A 99 20.90 -1.99 33.82
CA VAL A 99 20.21 -2.72 34.88
C VAL A 99 20.31 -1.93 36.19
N SER A 100 19.19 -1.69 36.85
CA SER A 100 19.16 -1.35 38.28
C SER A 100 17.84 -1.83 38.91
N ASP A 101 17.94 -2.53 40.03
CA ASP A 101 16.88 -3.34 40.65
C ASP A 101 16.44 -2.81 42.03
N THR A 102 15.23 -3.18 42.44
CA THR A 102 14.58 -3.05 43.77
C THR A 102 14.20 -1.67 44.34
N GLY A 103 13.00 -1.58 44.94
CA GLY A 103 12.57 -0.46 45.79
C GLY A 103 11.06 -0.35 46.05
N LEU A 104 10.52 -1.09 47.02
CA LEU A 104 9.09 -1.13 47.39
C LEU A 104 8.60 0.15 48.11
N GLY A 105 7.34 0.55 47.88
CA GLY A 105 6.66 1.62 48.66
C GLY A 105 5.13 1.67 48.45
N ASN A 106 4.35 1.46 49.50
CA ASN A 106 2.89 1.26 49.49
C ASN A 106 2.18 2.38 50.28
N GLY A 107 0.94 2.82 49.96
CA GLY A 107 0.26 3.81 50.83
C GLY A 107 -1.00 4.56 50.35
N GLN A 108 -2.16 3.95 50.52
CA GLN A 108 -3.54 4.47 50.41
C GLN A 108 -3.86 5.86 51.04
N ARG A 109 -4.84 6.60 50.47
CA ARG A 109 -6.20 6.94 51.05
C ARG A 109 -6.89 8.10 50.26
N LYS A 110 -8.20 8.40 50.29
CA LYS A 110 -9.54 7.74 50.39
C LYS A 110 -10.59 8.82 50.78
N ARG A 111 -11.85 8.73 50.28
CA ARG A 111 -13.11 9.50 50.59
C ARG A 111 -13.44 10.63 49.57
N ARG A 112 -14.61 10.70 48.89
CA ARG A 112 -16.07 10.57 49.22
C ARG A 112 -16.72 11.81 49.86
N LEU A 113 -17.75 12.38 49.20
CA LEU A 113 -19.12 12.61 49.72
C LEU A 113 -20.08 13.15 48.62
N SER A 114 -21.39 13.23 48.92
CA SER A 114 -22.52 13.29 47.98
C SER A 114 -23.70 14.16 48.47
N GLU A 115 -24.58 14.59 47.53
CA GLU A 115 -25.95 15.15 47.75
C GLU A 115 -26.06 16.51 48.51
N GLU A 116 -27.11 17.35 48.44
CA GLU A 116 -28.48 17.21 47.89
C GLU A 116 -29.07 18.59 47.39
N THR A 117 -30.36 18.61 46.97
CA THR A 117 -31.09 19.72 46.27
C THR A 117 -31.79 20.73 47.21
N PRO A 118 -32.37 21.87 46.74
CA PRO A 118 -33.85 21.91 46.56
C PRO A 118 -34.50 22.90 45.53
N GLN A 119 -35.70 22.50 45.03
CA GLN A 119 -36.93 23.27 44.69
C GLN A 119 -37.11 24.15 43.40
N GLY A 120 -38.36 24.16 42.87
CA GLY A 120 -38.86 24.81 41.63
C GLY A 120 -39.69 26.09 41.86
N PRO A 121 -40.86 26.37 41.21
CA PRO A 121 -41.75 25.50 40.39
C PRO A 121 -42.38 26.13 39.09
N ASN A 122 -43.06 25.32 38.24
CA ASN A 122 -44.52 25.43 37.97
C ASN A 122 -45.07 24.40 36.94
N SER A 123 -46.41 24.26 36.88
CA SER A 123 -47.16 23.10 36.35
C SER A 123 -47.98 23.39 35.07
N PHE A 124 -48.45 22.36 34.34
CA PHE A 124 -49.90 22.08 34.14
C PHE A 124 -50.24 20.80 33.32
N LYS A 125 -50.90 19.84 34.01
CA LYS A 125 -52.00 18.90 33.62
C LYS A 125 -51.91 17.93 32.41
N ARG A 126 -52.17 16.63 32.72
CA ARG A 126 -52.73 15.56 31.85
C ARG A 126 -54.26 15.44 32.03
N PRO A 127 -55.00 14.61 31.24
CA PRO A 127 -55.21 13.16 31.53
C PRO A 127 -54.99 12.28 30.25
N LYS A 128 -54.63 10.98 30.21
CA LYS A 128 -54.75 9.74 31.04
C LYS A 128 -56.10 8.99 30.94
N VAL A 129 -56.02 7.64 30.89
CA VAL A 129 -57.04 6.54 30.87
C VAL A 129 -56.98 5.72 29.55
N ASP A 130 -56.95 4.37 29.49
CA ASP A 130 -56.51 3.32 30.45
C ASP A 130 -56.13 2.01 29.69
N THR A 131 -55.47 1.09 30.40
CA THR A 131 -55.09 -0.31 30.03
C THR A 131 -56.27 -1.32 30.33
N PRO A 132 -56.20 -2.68 30.29
CA PRO A 132 -55.03 -3.61 30.22
C PRO A 132 -55.23 -5.01 29.51
N VAL A 133 -54.23 -5.90 29.74
CA VAL A 133 -54.19 -7.40 29.73
C VAL A 133 -53.94 -8.20 28.43
N THR A 134 -53.01 -9.15 28.58
CA THR A 134 -52.56 -10.31 27.75
C THR A 134 -53.39 -11.59 28.08
N PRO A 135 -52.95 -12.86 27.86
CA PRO A 135 -52.10 -13.51 26.83
C PRO A 135 -52.80 -14.70 26.10
N THR A 136 -52.22 -15.26 25.03
CA THR A 136 -52.13 -16.74 24.77
C THR A 136 -51.35 -17.12 23.50
N THR A 137 -50.63 -18.24 23.57
CA THR A 137 -50.08 -19.09 22.47
C THR A 137 -50.81 -20.45 22.54
N PRO A 138 -50.65 -21.45 21.64
CA PRO A 138 -49.93 -21.52 20.35
C PRO A 138 -50.80 -22.10 19.20
N THR A 139 -50.23 -22.37 18.01
CA THR A 139 -50.44 -23.58 17.15
C THR A 139 -49.64 -23.47 15.84
N ILE A 140 -49.01 -24.57 15.39
CA ILE A 140 -48.37 -24.75 14.07
C ILE A 140 -49.30 -25.61 13.19
N PRO A 141 -49.54 -25.27 11.91
CA PRO A 141 -49.19 -26.24 10.87
C PRO A 141 -48.76 -25.67 9.48
N ILE A 142 -47.77 -26.35 8.90
CA ILE A 142 -47.65 -26.72 7.47
C ILE A 142 -47.31 -25.63 6.43
N SER A 143 -46.25 -25.92 5.66
CA SER A 143 -45.82 -25.21 4.44
C SER A 143 -46.66 -25.58 3.20
N PRO A 144 -46.71 -24.69 2.21
CA PRO A 144 -46.76 -25.11 0.80
C PRO A 144 -45.56 -24.58 0.00
N SER A 145 -45.14 -25.36 -0.99
CA SER A 145 -43.91 -25.17 -1.77
C SER A 145 -44.10 -24.35 -3.06
N THR A 146 -42.97 -23.95 -3.67
CA THR A 146 -42.78 -23.46 -5.06
C THR A 146 -43.17 -22.00 -5.37
N PRO A 147 -42.65 -21.39 -6.47
CA PRO A 147 -41.62 -21.86 -7.42
C PRO A 147 -40.36 -20.97 -7.49
N GLY A 148 -39.30 -21.48 -8.14
CA GLY A 148 -37.99 -20.83 -8.20
C GLY A 148 -37.89 -19.61 -9.13
N THR A 149 -37.20 -18.57 -8.66
CA THR A 149 -36.80 -17.40 -9.44
C THR A 149 -35.52 -17.69 -10.25
N LYS A 150 -35.52 -17.31 -11.54
CA LYS A 150 -34.37 -17.46 -12.43
C LYS A 150 -33.24 -16.49 -12.06
N PRO A 151 -31.96 -16.84 -12.30
CA PRO A 151 -30.86 -15.88 -12.27
C PRO A 151 -31.06 -14.78 -13.32
N TRP A 152 -30.60 -13.57 -13.02
CA TRP A 152 -30.66 -12.41 -13.91
C TRP A 152 -29.81 -12.63 -15.17
N SER A 153 -30.45 -12.92 -16.31
CA SER A 153 -29.78 -13.07 -17.60
C SER A 153 -29.38 -11.70 -18.16
N SER A 154 -28.12 -11.57 -18.58
CA SER A 154 -27.61 -10.38 -19.28
C SER A 154 -28.40 -10.08 -20.55
N SER A 155 -28.79 -8.82 -20.75
CA SER A 155 -29.18 -8.31 -22.05
C SER A 155 -28.02 -8.45 -23.06
N THR A 156 -28.37 -8.72 -24.31
CA THR A 156 -27.46 -9.15 -25.38
C THR A 156 -26.58 -8.04 -25.97
N GLU A 157 -25.52 -8.51 -26.64
CA GLU A 157 -24.63 -7.78 -27.56
C GLU A 157 -23.52 -6.91 -26.95
N ASP A 158 -22.47 -7.61 -26.47
CA ASP A 158 -21.11 -7.09 -26.51
C ASP A 158 -20.14 -8.18 -27.01
N LYS A 159 -20.32 -8.59 -28.28
CA LYS A 159 -19.39 -9.51 -28.95
C LYS A 159 -18.14 -8.74 -29.34
N HIS A 160 -16.97 -9.25 -28.92
CA HIS A 160 -15.59 -8.74 -29.11
C HIS A 160 -14.95 -8.00 -27.93
N ALA A 161 -15.58 -7.93 -26.75
CA ALA A 161 -14.82 -7.73 -25.51
C ALA A 161 -14.01 -9.01 -25.19
N PRO A 162 -12.67 -8.96 -25.01
CA PRO A 162 -11.94 -10.09 -24.45
C PRO A 162 -12.43 -10.37 -23.02
N PRO A 163 -12.41 -11.63 -22.54
CA PRO A 163 -12.85 -11.94 -21.19
C PRO A 163 -12.09 -11.08 -20.17
N PRO A 164 -12.77 -10.55 -19.13
CA PRO A 164 -12.16 -9.64 -18.18
C PRO A 164 -10.96 -10.33 -17.52
N LEU A 165 -9.81 -9.65 -17.48
CA LEU A 165 -8.61 -10.23 -16.91
C LEU A 165 -8.83 -10.52 -15.42
N VAL A 166 -8.74 -11.79 -15.05
CA VAL A 166 -8.90 -12.29 -13.68
C VAL A 166 -7.53 -12.30 -13.00
N TYR A 167 -7.49 -11.90 -11.72
CA TYR A 167 -6.25 -11.78 -10.94
C TYR A 167 -6.27 -12.60 -9.63
N TRP A 168 -7.09 -13.65 -9.61
CA TRP A 168 -7.42 -14.48 -8.44
C TRP A 168 -7.90 -15.87 -8.87
N ASP A 169 -7.76 -16.86 -7.99
CA ASP A 169 -8.41 -18.16 -8.10
C ASP A 169 -9.19 -18.42 -6.80
N LEU A 170 -10.52 -18.38 -6.88
CA LEU A 170 -11.41 -18.58 -5.73
C LEU A 170 -11.91 -20.02 -5.62
N ASP A 171 -11.60 -20.88 -6.59
CA ASP A 171 -12.01 -22.29 -6.60
C ASP A 171 -11.06 -23.18 -5.80
N VAL A 172 -9.80 -22.76 -5.65
CA VAL A 172 -8.83 -23.37 -4.72
C VAL A 172 -9.40 -23.39 -3.29
N GLN A 173 -9.57 -24.59 -2.75
CA GLN A 173 -10.04 -24.82 -1.39
C GLN A 173 -8.89 -24.69 -0.38
N THR A 174 -9.22 -24.34 0.86
CA THR A 174 -8.22 -24.24 1.93
C THR A 174 -7.66 -25.61 2.33
N ASN A 175 -6.36 -25.65 2.65
CA ASN A 175 -5.75 -26.72 3.43
C ASN A 175 -5.29 -26.25 4.82
N ALA A 176 -5.56 -25.00 5.20
CA ALA A 176 -5.27 -24.49 6.53
C ALA A 176 -6.26 -25.08 7.53
N VAL A 177 -5.73 -25.73 8.56
CA VAL A 177 -6.49 -26.35 9.67
C VAL A 177 -6.24 -25.54 10.94
N ILE A 178 -7.31 -25.29 11.68
CA ILE A 178 -7.30 -24.57 12.97
C ILE A 178 -8.09 -25.35 14.01
N ARG A 179 -7.89 -25.05 15.29
CA ARG A 179 -8.92 -25.34 16.30
C ARG A 179 -10.14 -24.48 15.99
N GLU A 180 -11.33 -25.03 16.21
CA GLU A 180 -12.56 -24.24 16.13
C GLU A 180 -12.51 -23.07 17.13
N ARG A 181 -13.10 -21.94 16.76
CA ARG A 181 -13.05 -20.70 17.54
C ARG A 181 -14.45 -20.14 17.74
N ALA A 182 -14.67 -19.54 18.91
CA ALA A 182 -15.84 -18.71 19.15
C ALA A 182 -15.95 -17.59 18.10
N PRO A 183 -17.16 -17.08 17.81
CA PRO A 183 -17.31 -15.80 17.12
C PRO A 183 -16.55 -14.69 17.83
N ALA A 184 -16.02 -13.73 17.06
CA ALA A 184 -15.24 -12.62 17.59
C ALA A 184 -16.13 -11.45 18.06
N ASP A 185 -15.68 -10.74 19.10
CA ASP A 185 -16.42 -9.66 19.78
C ASP A 185 -16.31 -8.29 19.07
N TYR A 186 -15.99 -8.28 17.78
CA TYR A 186 -16.04 -7.06 16.98
C TYR A 186 -17.49 -6.66 16.68
N LEU A 187 -17.78 -5.36 16.76
CA LEU A 187 -19.09 -4.83 16.41
C LEU A 187 -19.30 -4.88 14.87
N PRO A 188 -20.41 -5.42 14.36
CA PRO A 188 -20.66 -5.54 12.92
C PRO A 188 -20.61 -4.19 12.18
N PRO A 189 -19.98 -4.10 10.99
CA PRO A 189 -19.78 -2.84 10.31
C PRO A 189 -21.11 -2.20 9.86
N HIS A 190 -21.17 -0.87 9.93
CA HIS A 190 -22.31 -0.07 9.51
C HIS A 190 -21.83 1.24 8.86
N PRO A 191 -22.37 1.68 7.70
CA PRO A 191 -21.86 2.84 6.96
C PRO A 191 -21.75 4.14 7.76
N GLU A 192 -22.68 4.41 8.68
CA GLU A 192 -22.63 5.58 9.56
C GLU A 192 -21.40 5.62 10.46
N ILE A 193 -21.03 4.46 11.03
CA ILE A 193 -19.88 4.34 11.94
C ILE A 193 -18.59 4.40 11.14
N GLU A 194 -18.57 3.81 9.94
CA GLU A 194 -17.39 3.88 9.07
C GLU A 194 -17.18 5.30 8.53
N LEU A 195 -18.25 6.06 8.24
CA LEU A 195 -18.17 7.47 7.92
C LEU A 195 -17.60 8.30 9.09
N GLN A 196 -18.05 8.04 10.32
CA GLN A 196 -17.51 8.70 11.51
C GLN A 196 -16.02 8.36 11.73
N ARG A 197 -15.64 7.08 11.58
CA ARG A 197 -14.25 6.60 11.65
C ARG A 197 -13.37 7.27 10.60
N ALA A 198 -13.86 7.39 9.36
CA ALA A 198 -13.16 8.10 8.29
C ALA A 198 -12.88 9.57 8.66
N GLN A 199 -13.91 10.31 9.07
CA GLN A 199 -13.80 11.71 9.46
C GLN A 199 -12.82 11.94 10.63
N LEU A 200 -12.87 11.06 11.64
CA LEU A 200 -11.97 11.13 12.80
C LEU A 200 -10.53 10.76 12.44
N THR A 201 -10.32 9.77 11.57
CA THR A 201 -8.97 9.40 11.11
C THR A 201 -8.34 10.52 10.27
N THR A 202 -9.11 11.18 9.40
CA THR A 202 -8.64 12.38 8.67
C THR A 202 -8.23 13.51 9.63
N LYS A 203 -9.00 13.76 10.69
CA LYS A 203 -8.62 14.73 11.74
C LYS A 203 -7.38 14.30 12.51
N LEU A 204 -7.19 13.01 12.73
CA LEU A 204 -6.00 12.47 13.37
C LEU A 204 -4.74 12.70 12.49
N ARG A 205 -4.83 12.45 11.18
CA ARG A 205 -3.76 12.81 10.21
C ARG A 205 -3.45 14.31 10.24
N GLN A 206 -4.48 15.18 10.28
CA GLN A 206 -4.32 16.63 10.39
C GLN A 206 -3.59 17.03 11.69
N HIS A 207 -4.00 16.49 12.84
CA HIS A 207 -3.31 16.76 14.11
C HIS A 207 -1.86 16.27 14.14
N TYR A 208 -1.55 15.14 13.48
CA TYR A 208 -0.16 14.68 13.35
C TYR A 208 0.70 15.66 12.52
N HIS A 209 0.14 16.18 11.43
CA HIS A 209 0.76 17.21 10.60
C HIS A 209 0.97 18.53 11.36
N GLU A 210 -0.04 19.00 12.09
CA GLU A 210 0.05 20.19 12.94
C GLU A 210 1.15 20.03 14.01
N LEU A 211 1.21 18.88 14.67
CA LEU A 211 2.20 18.59 15.71
C LEU A 211 3.64 18.56 15.18
N CYS A 212 3.89 17.93 14.03
CA CYS A 212 5.22 17.92 13.40
C CYS A 212 5.66 19.33 13.00
N ASN A 213 4.77 20.09 12.36
CA ASN A 213 5.06 21.42 11.85
C ASN A 213 5.27 22.43 13.00
N GLN A 214 4.40 22.44 14.01
CA GLN A 214 4.46 23.41 15.12
C GLN A 214 5.61 23.15 16.09
N ARG A 215 5.99 21.88 16.33
CA ARG A 215 7.04 21.54 17.32
C ARG A 215 8.43 21.45 16.72
N GLU A 216 8.56 20.78 15.58
CA GLU A 216 9.84 20.48 14.94
C GLU A 216 10.09 21.28 13.65
N GLY A 217 9.08 21.97 13.10
CA GLY A 217 9.23 22.73 11.85
C GLY A 217 9.33 21.84 10.61
N ILE A 218 8.91 20.58 10.70
CA ILE A 218 8.94 19.61 9.59
C ILE A 218 7.54 19.15 9.20
N GLU A 219 7.42 18.75 7.93
CA GLU A 219 6.29 17.96 7.45
C GLU A 219 6.40 16.52 7.98
N PRO A 220 5.30 15.80 8.21
CA PRO A 220 5.33 14.38 8.53
C PRO A 220 6.19 13.57 7.55
N PRO A 221 7.03 12.64 8.03
CA PRO A 221 7.72 11.69 7.16
C PRO A 221 6.67 10.89 6.35
N ARG A 222 6.94 10.65 5.06
CA ARG A 222 5.95 10.01 4.15
C ARG A 222 5.59 8.62 4.65
N GLU A 223 4.31 8.28 4.66
CA GLU A 223 3.76 6.99 5.15
C GLU A 223 3.97 6.67 6.64
N SER A 224 4.61 7.54 7.43
CA SER A 224 4.86 7.29 8.86
C SER A 224 3.60 7.08 9.69
N PHE A 225 2.51 7.78 9.36
CA PHE A 225 1.21 7.59 10.01
C PHE A 225 0.61 6.21 9.71
N ASN A 226 0.78 5.70 8.48
CA ASN A 226 0.28 4.39 8.08
C ASN A 226 1.10 3.26 8.72
N ARG A 227 2.43 3.43 8.80
CA ARG A 227 3.32 2.52 9.54
C ARG A 227 3.07 2.53 11.03
N TRP A 228 2.75 3.70 11.59
CA TRP A 228 2.28 3.82 12.97
C TRP A 228 0.99 3.03 13.20
N LEU A 229 -0.02 3.11 12.34
CA LEU A 229 -1.23 2.28 12.47
C LEU A 229 -0.89 0.78 12.50
N LEU A 230 -0.04 0.32 11.56
CA LEU A 230 0.39 -1.08 11.50
C LEU A 230 1.16 -1.51 12.76
N GLU A 231 2.18 -0.76 13.17
CA GLU A 231 3.03 -1.08 14.31
C GLU A 231 2.26 -1.05 15.62
N ARG A 232 1.37 -0.06 15.81
CA ARG A 232 0.50 -0.01 16.99
C ARG A 232 -0.43 -1.22 17.05
N LYS A 233 -1.01 -1.67 15.93
CA LYS A 233 -1.90 -2.84 15.89
C LYS A 233 -1.22 -4.18 16.21
N VAL A 234 0.12 -4.24 16.27
CA VAL A 234 0.84 -5.42 16.78
C VAL A 234 0.74 -5.54 18.32
N VAL A 235 0.58 -4.41 19.03
CA VAL A 235 0.59 -4.35 20.52
C VAL A 235 -0.72 -3.84 21.13
N ASP A 236 -1.64 -3.31 20.30
CA ASP A 236 -2.90 -2.73 20.71
C ASP A 236 -3.89 -3.80 21.21
N LYS A 237 -4.34 -3.65 22.45
CA LYS A 237 -5.42 -4.43 23.08
C LYS A 237 -6.78 -3.72 22.96
N GLY A 238 -6.83 -2.65 22.19
CA GLY A 238 -8.00 -1.82 21.91
C GLY A 238 -9.11 -2.53 21.13
N CYS A 239 -10.29 -1.92 21.12
CA CYS A 239 -11.50 -2.51 20.54
C CYS A 239 -11.94 -1.92 19.19
N ASP A 240 -11.24 -0.91 18.66
CA ASP A 240 -11.48 -0.42 17.29
C ASP A 240 -10.62 -1.23 16.30
N PRO A 241 -11.15 -1.63 15.13
CA PRO A 241 -10.39 -2.41 14.15
C PRO A 241 -9.28 -1.61 13.46
N LEU A 242 -9.32 -0.28 13.44
CA LEU A 242 -8.36 0.56 12.72
C LEU A 242 -7.46 1.38 13.65
N LEU A 243 -8.07 2.14 14.57
CA LEU A 243 -7.35 3.11 15.40
C LEU A 243 -6.84 2.45 16.70
N PRO A 244 -5.60 2.74 17.15
CA PRO A 244 -5.08 2.23 18.41
C PRO A 244 -5.67 2.97 19.62
N SER A 245 -5.80 2.27 20.75
CA SER A 245 -6.33 2.85 21.99
C SER A 245 -5.81 2.25 23.30
N ASP A 246 -5.20 1.07 23.29
CA ASP A 246 -4.62 0.41 24.48
C ASP A 246 -3.29 -0.26 24.12
N CYS A 247 -2.24 0.55 23.95
CA CYS A 247 -0.89 0.13 23.55
C CYS A 247 0.12 0.36 24.68
N ASP A 248 0.99 -0.62 24.91
CA ASP A 248 2.17 -0.52 25.77
C ASP A 248 3.42 -0.92 24.96
N PRO A 249 4.46 -0.06 24.82
CA PRO A 249 4.54 1.33 25.33
C PRO A 249 3.63 2.29 24.58
N VAL A 250 3.24 3.40 25.22
CA VAL A 250 2.44 4.48 24.60
C VAL A 250 3.16 5.14 23.41
N ILE A 251 4.45 5.40 23.55
CA ILE A 251 5.29 5.99 22.49
C ILE A 251 5.57 4.92 21.44
N SER A 252 5.30 5.23 20.16
CA SER A 252 5.60 4.32 19.04
C SER A 252 7.07 4.39 18.65
N PRO A 253 7.83 3.27 18.69
CA PRO A 253 9.19 3.23 18.18
C PRO A 253 9.28 3.52 16.68
N SER A 254 8.25 3.22 15.88
CA SER A 254 8.26 3.56 14.43
C SER A 254 8.10 5.06 14.22
N MET A 255 7.04 5.67 14.76
CA MET A 255 6.80 7.09 14.59
C MET A 255 7.95 7.94 15.17
N PHE A 256 8.46 7.58 16.35
CA PHE A 256 9.59 8.27 16.96
C PHE A 256 10.83 8.25 16.05
N ARG A 257 11.22 7.05 15.57
CA ARG A 257 12.41 6.84 14.73
C ARG A 257 12.32 7.59 13.40
N GLU A 258 11.15 7.55 12.77
CA GLU A 258 10.91 8.20 11.48
C GLU A 258 10.88 9.72 11.59
N VAL A 259 10.20 10.27 12.60
CA VAL A 259 10.19 11.72 12.86
C VAL A 259 11.62 12.19 13.19
N MET A 260 12.35 11.46 14.04
CA MET A 260 13.73 11.77 14.42
C MET A 260 14.70 11.76 13.20
N ASN A 261 14.49 10.89 12.22
CA ASN A 261 15.34 10.81 11.03
C ASN A 261 15.28 12.08 10.15
N ASP A 262 14.15 12.79 10.17
CA ASP A 262 13.93 14.06 9.45
C ASP A 262 14.31 15.30 10.29
N ILE A 263 14.98 15.14 11.45
CA ILE A 263 15.51 16.23 12.29
C ILE A 263 17.00 16.50 12.00
N PRO A 264 17.45 17.77 11.96
CA PRO A 264 16.70 19.02 12.11
C PRO A 264 16.06 19.50 10.80
N ILE A 265 16.36 18.83 9.68
CA ILE A 265 15.67 18.96 8.40
C ILE A 265 15.60 17.60 7.71
N ARG A 266 14.52 17.36 6.98
CA ARG A 266 14.40 16.23 6.06
C ARG A 266 15.46 16.32 4.97
N LEU A 267 16.21 15.23 4.78
CA LEU A 267 17.15 15.10 3.68
C LEU A 267 16.40 14.68 2.40
N SER A 268 16.67 15.36 1.30
CA SER A 268 16.08 15.09 -0.02
C SER A 268 17.15 14.58 -0.99
N ARG A 269 16.79 13.67 -1.89
CA ARG A 269 17.70 13.20 -2.95
C ARG A 269 18.26 14.36 -3.77
N ILE A 270 19.58 14.49 -3.77
CA ILE A 270 20.32 15.57 -4.45
C ILE A 270 20.71 15.12 -5.85
N LYS A 271 20.35 15.92 -6.86
CA LYS A 271 20.78 15.74 -8.25
C LYS A 271 22.04 16.55 -8.52
N TYR A 272 22.00 17.84 -8.18
CA TYR A 272 23.02 18.82 -8.58
C TYR A 272 23.98 19.22 -7.47
N LYS A 273 25.20 19.63 -7.84
CA LYS A 273 26.20 20.25 -6.95
C LYS A 273 25.61 21.40 -6.12
N GLU A 274 24.83 22.27 -6.75
CA GLU A 274 24.18 23.41 -6.07
C GLU A 274 23.07 23.00 -5.10
N GLU A 275 22.40 21.88 -5.33
CA GLU A 275 21.46 21.31 -4.35
C GLU A 275 22.20 20.73 -3.14
N ALA A 276 23.35 20.07 -3.38
CA ALA A 276 24.21 19.53 -2.34
C ALA A 276 24.72 20.63 -1.39
N ARG A 277 25.30 21.69 -1.98
CA ARG A 277 25.75 22.88 -1.26
C ARG A 277 24.64 23.53 -0.44
N LYS A 278 23.43 23.65 -1.02
CA LYS A 278 22.24 24.22 -0.34
C LYS A 278 21.74 23.33 0.79
N LEU A 279 21.73 21.99 0.63
CA LEU A 279 21.28 21.09 1.70
C LEU A 279 22.27 21.07 2.86
N LEU A 280 23.58 21.03 2.59
CA LEU A 280 24.62 21.14 3.62
C LEU A 280 24.49 22.44 4.42
N PHE A 281 24.34 23.58 3.73
CA PHE A 281 24.12 24.87 4.38
C PHE A 281 22.86 24.85 5.27
N LYS A 282 21.72 24.39 4.74
CA LYS A 282 20.45 24.31 5.49
C LYS A 282 20.55 23.39 6.72
N TYR A 283 21.23 22.25 6.59
CA TYR A 283 21.42 21.31 7.72
C TYR A 283 22.24 21.97 8.83
N ALA A 284 23.36 22.60 8.46
CA ALA A 284 24.23 23.30 9.38
C ALA A 284 23.52 24.48 10.08
N GLU A 285 22.76 25.28 9.33
CA GLU A 285 21.93 26.37 9.88
C GLU A 285 20.85 25.85 10.83
N ALA A 286 20.10 24.82 10.44
CA ALA A 286 19.03 24.24 11.26
C ALA A 286 19.55 23.58 12.55
N ALA A 287 20.68 22.85 12.47
CA ALA A 287 21.34 22.27 13.65
C ALA A 287 21.78 23.36 14.65
N LYS A 288 22.38 24.45 14.16
CA LYS A 288 22.73 25.60 15.02
C LYS A 288 21.50 26.29 15.58
N LYS A 289 20.48 26.56 14.77
CA LYS A 289 19.21 27.16 15.23
C LYS A 289 18.56 26.33 16.34
N MET A 290 18.53 25.00 16.18
CA MET A 290 17.95 24.09 17.17
C MET A 290 18.77 24.06 18.46
N ILE A 291 20.10 24.00 18.40
CA ILE A 291 20.94 24.01 19.61
C ILE A 291 20.86 25.37 20.33
N ASP A 292 20.68 26.47 19.59
CA ASP A 292 20.55 27.82 20.16
C ASP A 292 19.18 28.08 20.79
N SER A 293 18.08 27.57 20.21
CA SER A 293 16.72 27.83 20.73
C SER A 293 16.24 26.86 21.80
N ARG A 294 16.90 25.69 21.97
CA ARG A 294 16.46 24.64 22.91
C ARG A 294 17.44 24.44 24.07
N ASN A 295 16.92 23.78 25.11
CA ASN A 295 17.72 23.29 26.23
C ASN A 295 18.68 22.20 25.73
N ALA A 296 19.97 22.42 25.89
CA ALA A 296 21.04 21.54 25.44
C ALA A 296 22.22 21.65 26.41
N THR A 297 22.92 20.55 26.67
CA THR A 297 24.10 20.56 27.56
C THR A 297 25.19 21.49 27.02
N PRO A 298 26.05 22.08 27.87
CA PRO A 298 27.16 22.92 27.43
C PRO A 298 28.07 22.21 26.40
N GLU A 299 28.29 20.91 26.58
CA GLU A 299 29.10 20.05 25.71
C GLU A 299 28.43 19.91 24.34
N SER A 300 27.14 19.57 24.31
CA SER A 300 26.36 19.45 23.07
C SER A 300 26.31 20.77 22.31
N ARG A 301 26.12 21.89 23.03
CA ARG A 301 26.15 23.24 22.46
C ARG A 301 27.52 23.58 21.86
N LYS A 302 28.61 23.22 22.53
CA LYS A 302 29.98 23.44 22.04
C LYS A 302 30.27 22.60 20.79
N VAL A 303 29.97 21.30 20.83
CA VAL A 303 30.23 20.37 19.71
C VAL A 303 29.46 20.76 18.46
N VAL A 304 28.14 21.01 18.57
CA VAL A 304 27.32 21.39 17.41
C VAL A 304 27.75 22.74 16.83
N LYS A 305 27.98 23.75 17.68
CA LYS A 305 28.43 25.08 17.18
C LYS A 305 29.77 25.00 16.46
N TRP A 306 30.75 24.29 17.02
CA TRP A 306 32.07 24.16 16.41
C TRP A 306 32.00 23.46 15.03
N ASN A 307 31.28 22.33 14.92
CA ASN A 307 31.14 21.61 13.66
C ASN A 307 30.36 22.42 12.59
N VAL A 308 29.34 23.18 13.00
CA VAL A 308 28.64 24.10 12.11
C VAL A 308 29.55 25.24 11.65
N GLU A 309 30.31 25.85 12.57
CA GLU A 309 31.21 26.96 12.23
C GLU A 309 32.36 26.51 11.32
N ASP A 310 32.93 25.33 11.54
CA ASP A 310 33.89 24.70 10.62
C ASP A 310 33.27 24.48 9.23
N THR A 311 32.08 23.88 9.15
CA THR A 311 31.36 23.66 7.88
C THR A 311 31.09 25.00 7.15
N MET A 312 30.64 26.02 7.89
CA MET A 312 30.37 27.36 7.35
C MET A 312 31.65 28.14 6.99
N ASN A 313 32.79 27.81 7.60
CA ASN A 313 34.11 28.32 7.20
C ASN A 313 34.58 27.65 5.91
N TRP A 314 34.44 26.32 5.80
CA TRP A 314 34.81 25.57 4.60
C TRP A 314 33.95 25.99 3.39
N LEU A 315 32.63 26.09 3.55
CA LEU A 315 31.70 26.60 2.52
C LEU A 315 32.08 28.00 1.98
N ARG A 316 32.72 28.85 2.78
CA ARG A 316 33.19 30.18 2.36
C ARG A 316 34.57 30.19 1.70
N LYS A 317 35.39 29.16 1.90
CA LYS A 317 36.74 29.06 1.34
C LYS A 317 36.75 28.27 0.03
N ASP A 318 36.15 27.08 0.05
CA ASP A 318 36.19 26.16 -1.08
C ASP A 318 35.06 26.44 -2.07
N HIS A 319 35.45 26.91 -3.26
CA HIS A 319 34.56 27.15 -4.40
C HIS A 319 34.69 26.04 -5.46
N SER A 320 35.73 25.21 -5.34
CA SER A 320 36.05 24.09 -6.24
C SER A 320 35.23 22.83 -5.94
N ALA A 321 34.95 22.55 -4.66
CA ALA A 321 34.28 21.35 -4.14
C ALA A 321 33.19 20.75 -5.07
N SER A 322 33.30 19.45 -5.33
CA SER A 322 32.39 18.64 -6.15
C SER A 322 31.02 18.44 -5.47
N LYS A 323 30.10 17.71 -6.12
CA LYS A 323 28.83 17.33 -5.49
C LYS A 323 29.10 16.37 -4.33
N GLU A 324 30.03 15.46 -4.53
CA GLU A 324 30.43 14.38 -3.64
C GLU A 324 31.07 14.97 -2.37
N ASP A 325 31.97 15.96 -2.50
CA ASP A 325 32.55 16.68 -1.35
C ASP A 325 31.49 17.30 -0.43
N TYR A 326 30.39 17.84 -0.98
CA TYR A 326 29.27 18.37 -0.19
C TYR A 326 28.46 17.26 0.50
N MET A 327 28.34 16.09 -0.13
CA MET A 327 27.65 14.92 0.45
C MET A 327 28.45 14.33 1.61
N ASP A 328 29.75 14.11 1.41
CA ASP A 328 30.66 13.56 2.43
C ASP A 328 30.75 14.50 3.64
N ARG A 329 30.78 15.83 3.40
CA ARG A 329 30.76 16.83 4.48
C ARG A 329 29.41 16.90 5.19
N LEU A 330 28.29 16.64 4.50
CA LEU A 330 26.96 16.52 5.11
C LEU A 330 26.85 15.26 5.97
N GLU A 331 27.34 14.11 5.49
CA GLU A 331 27.37 12.88 6.28
C GLU A 331 28.26 13.04 7.52
N HIS A 332 29.45 13.61 7.37
CA HIS A 332 30.33 13.91 8.48
C HIS A 332 29.65 14.82 9.51
N LEU A 333 29.05 15.93 9.07
CA LEU A 333 28.34 16.86 9.95
C LEU A 333 27.14 16.19 10.65
N ARG A 334 26.39 15.34 9.94
CA ARG A 334 25.29 14.54 10.50
C ARG A 334 25.79 13.55 11.55
N LYS A 335 26.94 12.92 11.33
CA LYS A 335 27.57 11.97 12.27
C LYS A 335 28.05 12.66 13.55
N GLN A 336 28.63 13.87 13.44
CA GLN A 336 29.09 14.64 14.60
C GLN A 336 27.93 15.30 15.37
N CYS A 337 26.99 15.95 14.67
CA CYS A 337 25.89 16.69 15.31
C CYS A 337 24.68 15.82 15.68
N GLY A 338 24.47 14.69 14.99
CA GLY A 338 23.27 13.86 15.08
C GLY A 338 22.89 13.45 16.51
N PRO A 339 23.79 12.84 17.31
CA PRO A 339 23.47 12.46 18.69
C PRO A 339 23.05 13.63 19.57
N HIS A 340 23.70 14.79 19.41
CA HIS A 340 23.42 16.01 20.17
C HIS A 340 22.08 16.65 19.76
N VAL A 341 21.78 16.67 18.47
CA VAL A 341 20.49 17.15 17.94
C VAL A 341 19.35 16.22 18.36
N ALA A 342 19.55 14.90 18.26
CA ALA A 342 18.56 13.91 18.66
C ALA A 342 18.23 13.98 20.16
N ALA A 343 19.24 14.12 21.03
CA ALA A 343 19.04 14.31 22.46
C ALA A 343 18.19 15.55 22.80
N VAL A 344 18.32 16.62 22.00
CA VAL A 344 17.62 17.90 22.20
C VAL A 344 16.22 17.91 21.58
N ALA A 345 15.93 17.02 20.61
CA ALA A 345 14.61 16.85 20.03
C ALA A 345 13.75 15.76 20.69
N LYS A 346 14.39 14.82 21.42
CA LYS A 346 13.77 13.62 22.01
C LYS A 346 12.41 13.89 22.68
N ASP A 347 12.39 14.67 23.76
CA ASP A 347 11.20 14.90 24.58
C ASP A 347 10.03 15.50 23.78
N SER A 348 10.35 16.35 22.79
CA SER A 348 9.36 16.97 21.91
C SER A 348 8.67 15.93 21.02
N ILE A 349 9.47 15.02 20.43
CA ILE A 349 9.01 13.94 19.55
C ILE A 349 8.27 12.84 20.32
N GLU A 350 8.75 12.48 21.52
CA GLU A 350 7.99 11.63 22.45
C GLU A 350 6.64 12.26 22.79
N GLY A 351 6.61 13.59 22.96
CA GLY A 351 5.39 14.37 23.12
C GLY A 351 4.46 14.37 21.89
N ILE A 352 4.99 14.30 20.66
CA ILE A 352 4.18 14.11 19.44
C ILE A 352 3.53 12.71 19.47
N CYS A 353 4.34 11.67 19.67
CA CYS A 353 3.92 10.28 19.69
C CYS A 353 2.86 10.01 20.78
N THR A 354 3.07 10.57 21.97
CA THR A 354 2.14 10.47 23.11
C THR A 354 0.84 11.21 22.83
N LYS A 355 0.92 12.42 22.26
CA LYS A 355 -0.28 13.24 21.99
C LYS A 355 -1.15 12.60 20.91
N ILE A 356 -0.56 12.08 19.82
CA ILE A 356 -1.34 11.47 18.74
C ILE A 356 -2.02 10.17 19.19
N TYR A 357 -1.35 9.35 20.01
CA TYR A 357 -1.94 8.17 20.62
C TYR A 357 -3.15 8.51 21.51
N HIS A 358 -3.04 9.52 22.39
CA HIS A 358 -4.17 9.89 23.25
C HIS A 358 -5.35 10.51 22.48
N ILE A 359 -5.12 11.23 21.38
CA ILE A 359 -6.21 11.70 20.49
C ILE A 359 -6.87 10.48 19.82
N SER A 360 -6.08 9.49 19.36
CA SER A 360 -6.60 8.24 18.82
C SER A 360 -7.51 7.51 19.82
N ALA A 361 -7.05 7.34 21.07
CA ALA A 361 -7.84 6.71 22.13
C ALA A 361 -9.13 7.49 22.47
N GLU A 362 -9.14 8.82 22.39
CA GLU A 362 -10.37 9.62 22.49
C GLU A 362 -11.33 9.33 21.33
N TYR A 363 -10.81 9.29 20.10
CA TYR A 363 -11.62 9.03 18.90
C TYR A 363 -12.20 7.61 18.92
N VAL A 364 -11.44 6.61 19.34
CA VAL A 364 -11.92 5.24 19.56
C VAL A 364 -13.08 5.20 20.54
N ARG A 365 -12.99 5.88 21.70
CA ARG A 365 -14.12 5.95 22.66
C ARG A 365 -15.36 6.58 22.05
N ARG A 366 -15.20 7.61 21.21
CA ARG A 366 -16.31 8.29 20.51
C ARG A 366 -16.97 7.40 19.45
N ILE A 367 -16.17 6.65 18.68
CA ILE A 367 -16.65 5.67 17.69
C ILE A 367 -17.37 4.52 18.40
N ARG A 368 -16.77 3.92 19.44
CA ARG A 368 -17.36 2.83 20.22
C ARG A 368 -18.69 3.24 20.85
N GLN A 369 -18.77 4.43 21.45
CA GLN A 369 -20.03 4.91 22.05
C GLN A 369 -21.12 5.13 21.00
N ALA A 370 -20.79 5.73 19.84
CA ALA A 370 -21.75 5.90 18.75
C ALA A 370 -22.24 4.55 18.19
N HIS A 371 -21.34 3.58 18.08
CA HIS A 371 -21.68 2.24 17.59
C HIS A 371 -22.56 1.47 18.59
N LEU A 372 -22.24 1.50 19.88
CA LEU A 372 -23.08 0.88 20.92
C LEU A 372 -24.47 1.54 21.01
N ASN A 373 -24.57 2.86 20.82
CA ASN A 373 -25.86 3.54 20.73
C ASN A 373 -26.66 3.04 19.51
N LEU A 374 -26.03 2.97 18.33
CA LEU A 374 -26.68 2.47 17.11
C LEU A 374 -27.21 1.04 17.27
N LEU A 375 -26.42 0.15 17.88
CA LEU A 375 -26.85 -1.23 18.14
C LEU A 375 -28.01 -1.27 19.12
N LYS A 376 -27.97 -0.48 20.20
CA LYS A 376 -29.06 -0.35 21.16
C LYS A 376 -30.35 0.17 20.52
N ASP A 377 -30.26 1.18 19.65
CA ASP A 377 -31.41 1.71 18.91
C ASP A 377 -32.00 0.67 17.92
N CYS A 378 -31.19 -0.28 17.46
CA CYS A 378 -31.63 -1.46 16.69
C CYS A 378 -32.14 -2.63 17.55
N ASN A 379 -32.22 -2.47 18.89
CA ASN A 379 -32.50 -3.53 19.86
C ASN A 379 -31.50 -4.71 19.84
N ILE A 380 -30.24 -4.43 19.54
CA ILE A 380 -29.14 -5.40 19.60
C ILE A 380 -28.32 -5.12 20.86
N THR A 381 -28.19 -6.13 21.73
CA THR A 381 -27.49 -6.04 23.02
C THR A 381 -26.47 -7.16 23.17
N ASP A 382 -25.32 -6.87 23.78
CA ASP A 382 -24.42 -7.89 24.33
C ASP A 382 -25.19 -8.75 25.34
N GLY A 383 -25.31 -10.05 25.07
CA GLY A 383 -26.16 -10.94 25.87
C GLY A 383 -26.41 -12.34 25.32
N ALA A 384 -25.84 -12.70 24.16
CA ALA A 384 -25.74 -14.11 23.78
C ALA A 384 -24.64 -14.77 24.63
N GLU A 385 -24.96 -15.87 25.32
CA GLU A 385 -23.94 -16.73 25.91
C GLU A 385 -23.01 -17.20 24.78
N ALA A 386 -21.70 -17.10 24.99
CA ALA A 386 -20.73 -17.57 24.00
C ALA A 386 -20.96 -19.07 23.75
N PRO A 387 -21.25 -19.51 22.51
CA PRO A 387 -21.55 -20.90 22.25
C PRO A 387 -20.37 -21.79 22.64
N GLU A 388 -20.64 -22.89 23.33
CA GLU A 388 -19.61 -23.81 23.81
C GLU A 388 -18.79 -24.36 22.64
N VAL A 389 -17.53 -23.93 22.54
CA VAL A 389 -16.64 -24.29 21.43
C VAL A 389 -16.08 -25.68 21.68
N GLN A 390 -16.33 -26.60 20.75
CA GLN A 390 -15.76 -27.94 20.82
C GLN A 390 -14.26 -27.89 20.53
N ASP A 391 -13.43 -28.57 21.33
CA ASP A 391 -12.00 -28.68 21.04
C ASP A 391 -11.75 -29.67 19.89
N ARG A 392 -12.03 -29.22 18.66
CA ARG A 392 -11.86 -29.97 17.43
C ARG A 392 -11.06 -29.19 16.39
N LEU A 393 -10.32 -29.94 15.57
CA LEU A 393 -9.64 -29.38 14.40
C LEU A 393 -10.60 -29.34 13.21
N VAL A 394 -10.64 -28.20 12.53
CA VAL A 394 -11.48 -27.93 11.37
C VAL A 394 -10.68 -27.18 10.30
N TYR A 395 -11.07 -27.33 9.03
CA TYR A 395 -10.58 -26.43 7.99
C TYR A 395 -10.98 -24.99 8.31
N CYS A 396 -10.11 -24.03 7.99
CA CYS A 396 -10.36 -22.65 8.32
C CYS A 396 -11.64 -22.11 7.63
N TYR A 397 -12.39 -21.32 8.38
CA TYR A 397 -13.58 -20.63 7.90
C TYR A 397 -13.45 -19.13 8.20
N PRO A 398 -14.17 -18.26 7.48
CA PRO A 398 -14.26 -16.84 7.79
C PRO A 398 -14.70 -16.61 9.24
N ILE A 399 -14.02 -15.71 9.94
CA ILE A 399 -14.42 -15.17 11.24
C ILE A 399 -15.89 -14.79 11.22
N ARG A 400 -16.58 -15.21 12.27
CA ARG A 400 -17.96 -14.87 12.56
C ARG A 400 -17.96 -13.81 13.66
N LEU A 401 -18.90 -12.89 13.61
CA LEU A 401 -19.08 -11.90 14.68
C LEU A 401 -20.11 -12.43 15.68
N ALA A 402 -19.88 -12.23 16.97
CA ALA A 402 -20.79 -12.70 18.02
C ALA A 402 -22.14 -11.97 17.96
N LEU A 403 -22.12 -10.67 17.64
CA LEU A 403 -23.32 -9.85 17.53
C LEU A 403 -23.96 -9.94 16.14
N PRO A 404 -25.30 -9.96 16.05
CA PRO A 404 -26.00 -9.90 14.77
C PRO A 404 -25.79 -8.54 14.10
N SER A 405 -25.68 -8.55 12.77
CA SER A 405 -25.55 -7.33 11.97
C SER A 405 -26.82 -6.47 12.07
N PRO A 406 -26.72 -5.15 12.37
CA PRO A 406 -27.88 -4.27 12.38
C PRO A 406 -28.49 -4.13 10.98
N PRO A 407 -29.78 -3.72 10.88
CA PRO A 407 -30.40 -3.33 9.63
C PRO A 407 -29.53 -2.35 8.86
N GLN A 408 -29.23 -2.65 7.60
CA GLN A 408 -28.30 -1.85 6.81
C GLN A 408 -29.04 -0.70 6.12
N PRO A 409 -28.41 0.49 6.03
CA PRO A 409 -29.01 1.62 5.35
C PRO A 409 -28.82 1.45 3.84
N ARG A 410 -29.69 2.07 3.05
CA ARG A 410 -29.59 2.06 1.59
C ARG A 410 -28.28 2.72 1.13
N VAL A 411 -27.50 1.99 0.35
CA VAL A 411 -26.37 2.50 -0.44
C VAL A 411 -26.79 2.50 -1.90
N GLU A 412 -26.52 3.58 -2.60
CA GLU A 412 -26.77 3.71 -4.04
C GLU A 412 -25.58 3.11 -4.80
N LEU A 413 -25.86 2.35 -5.86
CA LEU A 413 -24.87 1.82 -6.79
C LEU A 413 -25.19 2.33 -8.19
N HIS A 414 -24.21 2.93 -8.85
CA HIS A 414 -24.25 3.18 -10.29
C HIS A 414 -22.90 2.81 -10.93
N PHE A 415 -22.88 2.61 -12.24
CA PHE A 415 -21.66 2.30 -12.98
C PHE A 415 -21.27 3.46 -13.90
N GLU A 416 -20.02 3.88 -13.80
CA GLU A 416 -19.37 4.84 -14.70
C GLU A 416 -18.34 4.08 -15.54
N ASN A 417 -18.73 3.66 -16.75
CA ASN A 417 -17.95 2.73 -17.57
C ASN A 417 -17.59 1.45 -16.78
N GLU A 418 -16.30 1.13 -16.66
CA GLU A 418 -15.76 0.00 -15.92
C GLU A 418 -15.57 0.26 -14.41
N ILE A 419 -16.20 1.29 -13.84
CA ILE A 419 -16.10 1.62 -12.41
C ILE A 419 -17.47 1.53 -11.74
N ALA A 420 -17.57 0.70 -10.69
CA ALA A 420 -18.67 0.71 -9.76
C ALA A 420 -18.50 1.88 -8.77
N CYS A 421 -19.50 2.75 -8.71
CA CYS A 421 -19.57 3.89 -7.80
C CYS A 421 -20.64 3.59 -6.74
N LEU A 422 -20.24 3.46 -5.47
CA LEU A 422 -21.16 3.27 -4.35
C LEU A 422 -21.27 4.56 -3.54
N ARG A 423 -22.48 5.03 -3.26
CA ARG A 423 -22.74 6.29 -2.54
C ARG A 423 -23.57 6.09 -1.28
N TYR A 424 -23.12 6.68 -0.18
CA TYR A 424 -23.84 6.75 1.09
C TYR A 424 -23.78 8.18 1.64
N LYS A 425 -24.93 8.80 1.95
CA LYS A 425 -25.01 10.19 2.46
C LYS A 425 -24.14 11.20 1.70
N GLY A 426 -24.11 11.09 0.36
CA GLY A 426 -23.29 11.92 -0.52
C GLY A 426 -21.86 11.41 -0.74
N GLU A 427 -21.26 10.73 0.23
CA GLU A 427 -19.93 10.15 0.18
C GLU A 427 -19.85 8.97 -0.79
N MET A 428 -18.97 9.09 -1.78
CA MET A 428 -18.79 8.10 -2.84
C MET A 428 -17.48 7.32 -2.66
N VAL A 429 -17.55 6.01 -2.88
CA VAL A 429 -16.37 5.13 -3.05
C VAL A 429 -16.41 4.50 -4.43
N LYS A 430 -15.23 4.13 -4.96
CA LYS A 430 -15.08 3.63 -6.32
C LYS A 430 -14.24 2.35 -6.34
N VAL A 431 -14.62 1.40 -7.19
CA VAL A 431 -13.90 0.15 -7.44
C VAL A 431 -14.13 -0.29 -8.89
N ASN A 432 -13.13 -0.89 -9.52
CA ASN A 432 -13.24 -1.43 -10.87
C ASN A 432 -14.31 -2.55 -10.92
N ARG A 433 -15.05 -2.65 -12.02
CA ARG A 433 -16.19 -3.56 -12.20
C ARG A 433 -15.83 -5.03 -11.97
N ASN A 434 -14.67 -5.47 -12.48
CA ASN A 434 -14.17 -6.83 -12.25
C ASN A 434 -13.88 -7.10 -10.75
N TYR A 435 -13.36 -6.12 -10.00
CA TYR A 435 -13.16 -6.23 -8.56
C TYR A 435 -14.48 -6.15 -7.78
N PHE A 436 -15.48 -5.40 -8.25
CA PHE A 436 -16.83 -5.46 -7.68
C PHE A 436 -17.42 -6.88 -7.79
N SER A 437 -17.33 -7.50 -8.97
CA SER A 437 -17.74 -8.90 -9.17
C SER A 437 -16.90 -9.90 -8.34
N LYS A 438 -15.60 -9.65 -8.13
CA LYS A 438 -14.78 -10.42 -7.18
C LYS A 438 -15.35 -10.36 -5.76
N LEU A 439 -15.71 -9.18 -5.28
CA LEU A 439 -16.28 -8.99 -3.95
C LEU A 439 -17.65 -9.69 -3.82
N GLU A 440 -18.46 -9.70 -4.88
CA GLU A 440 -19.72 -10.46 -4.92
C GLU A 440 -19.48 -11.98 -4.79
N LEU A 441 -18.50 -12.53 -5.51
CA LEU A 441 -18.10 -13.94 -5.38
C LEU A 441 -17.56 -14.26 -3.99
N LEU A 442 -16.63 -13.46 -3.47
CA LEU A 442 -16.09 -13.62 -2.11
C LEU A 442 -17.20 -13.57 -1.06
N TYR A 443 -18.16 -12.66 -1.20
CA TYR A 443 -19.32 -12.56 -0.33
C TYR A 443 -20.20 -13.81 -0.41
N ARG A 444 -20.45 -14.33 -1.62
CA ARG A 444 -21.21 -15.58 -1.84
C ARG A 444 -20.57 -16.81 -1.17
N TYR A 445 -19.24 -16.90 -1.16
CA TYR A 445 -18.53 -18.00 -0.50
C TYR A 445 -18.41 -17.82 1.02
N SER A 446 -18.34 -16.57 1.49
CA SER A 446 -17.91 -16.27 2.87
C SER A 446 -19.05 -15.87 3.80
N CYS A 447 -20.07 -15.16 3.30
CA CYS A 447 -21.17 -14.64 4.10
C CYS A 447 -22.25 -15.70 4.32
N ILE A 448 -22.73 -15.81 5.57
CA ILE A 448 -23.78 -16.77 5.98
C ILE A 448 -25.02 -16.09 6.60
N ASP A 449 -24.94 -14.81 6.96
CA ASP A 449 -26.03 -14.06 7.62
C ASP A 449 -26.85 -13.18 6.66
N ASP A 450 -26.60 -13.28 5.35
CA ASP A 450 -27.25 -12.47 4.30
C ASP A 450 -27.51 -13.28 3.02
N PRO A 451 -28.40 -14.29 3.06
CA PRO A 451 -28.65 -15.18 1.92
C PRO A 451 -29.29 -14.48 0.71
N ARG A 452 -29.76 -13.24 0.86
CA ARG A 452 -30.42 -12.42 -0.17
C ARG A 452 -29.59 -11.24 -0.64
N PHE A 453 -28.36 -11.07 -0.13
CA PHE A 453 -27.46 -9.96 -0.48
C PHE A 453 -28.05 -8.57 -0.13
N GLU A 454 -28.98 -8.51 0.83
CA GLU A 454 -29.64 -7.28 1.29
C GLU A 454 -28.66 -6.34 2.01
N LYS A 455 -27.59 -6.88 2.60
CA LYS A 455 -26.52 -6.15 3.32
C LYS A 455 -25.28 -5.90 2.45
N PHE A 456 -25.19 -6.52 1.27
CA PHE A 456 -23.98 -6.57 0.44
C PHE A 456 -23.42 -5.19 0.09
N LEU A 457 -24.23 -4.29 -0.49
CA LEU A 457 -23.76 -2.96 -0.92
C LEU A 457 -23.24 -2.12 0.25
N SER A 458 -23.90 -2.20 1.40
CA SER A 458 -23.53 -1.45 2.60
C SER A 458 -22.22 -1.97 3.20
N ARG A 459 -22.01 -3.29 3.19
CA ARG A 459 -20.73 -3.92 3.59
C ARG A 459 -19.59 -3.62 2.60
N VAL A 460 -19.84 -3.65 1.29
CA VAL A 460 -18.85 -3.26 0.26
C VAL A 460 -18.48 -1.78 0.38
N TRP A 461 -19.44 -0.89 0.67
CA TRP A 461 -19.14 0.52 0.92
C TRP A 461 -18.24 0.69 2.16
N CYS A 462 -18.55 0.00 3.27
CA CYS A 462 -17.71 0.00 4.48
C CYS A 462 -16.31 -0.52 4.19
N LEU A 463 -16.17 -1.64 3.49
CA LEU A 463 -14.89 -2.24 3.10
C LEU A 463 -14.03 -1.26 2.29
N ILE A 464 -14.56 -0.68 1.22
CA ILE A 464 -13.78 0.23 0.38
C ILE A 464 -13.43 1.51 1.15
N LYS A 465 -14.37 2.08 1.94
CA LYS A 465 -14.10 3.25 2.79
C LYS A 465 -13.02 2.94 3.84
N ARG A 466 -13.05 1.76 4.49
CA ARG A 466 -12.03 1.31 5.46
C ARG A 466 -10.64 1.30 4.86
N TYR A 467 -10.46 0.66 3.70
CA TYR A 467 -9.16 0.59 3.02
C TYR A 467 -8.71 1.97 2.48
N GLN A 468 -9.63 2.81 1.98
CA GLN A 468 -9.31 4.21 1.65
C GLN A 468 -8.81 5.00 2.88
N VAL A 469 -9.39 4.79 4.07
CA VAL A 469 -8.99 5.50 5.29
C VAL A 469 -7.66 4.99 5.86
N MET A 470 -7.43 3.68 5.78
CA MET A 470 -6.17 3.04 6.18
C MET A 470 -4.98 3.58 5.39
N PHE A 471 -5.10 3.61 4.05
CA PHE A 471 -4.04 4.14 3.19
C PHE A 471 -3.98 5.67 3.23
N GLY A 472 -5.13 6.34 3.26
CA GLY A 472 -5.25 7.78 3.14
C GLY A 472 -5.75 8.22 1.76
N SER A 473 -5.90 9.53 1.58
CA SER A 473 -6.45 10.15 0.36
C SER A 473 -5.54 11.22 -0.26
N GLY A 474 -4.39 11.49 0.37
CA GLY A 474 -3.37 12.41 -0.11
C GLY A 474 -2.59 11.87 -1.31
N VAL A 475 -1.92 12.78 -2.02
CA VAL A 475 -1.08 12.41 -3.15
C VAL A 475 0.11 11.57 -2.65
N ASN A 476 0.17 10.32 -3.11
CA ASN A 476 1.10 9.26 -2.70
C ASN A 476 0.79 8.55 -1.36
N GLU A 477 -0.30 8.89 -0.66
CA GLU A 477 -0.70 8.14 0.54
C GLU A 477 -1.04 6.67 0.17
N GLY A 478 -0.51 5.71 0.92
CA GLY A 478 -0.63 4.27 0.66
C GLY A 478 0.36 3.68 -0.34
N THR A 479 1.15 4.52 -1.04
CA THR A 479 2.09 4.01 -2.05
C THR A 479 3.27 3.29 -1.41
N GLY A 480 3.65 2.12 -1.96
CA GLY A 480 4.77 1.32 -1.46
C GLY A 480 4.51 0.52 -0.17
N LEU A 481 3.32 0.61 0.44
CA LEU A 481 2.97 -0.20 1.63
C LEU A 481 2.59 -1.65 1.30
N GLN A 482 2.12 -1.92 0.07
CA GLN A 482 1.74 -3.27 -0.35
C GLN A 482 1.92 -3.50 -1.85
N GLY A 483 2.31 -4.71 -2.20
CA GLY A 483 2.32 -5.25 -3.56
C GLY A 483 1.92 -6.72 -3.52
N ALA A 484 1.07 -7.17 -4.43
CA ALA A 484 0.66 -8.58 -4.52
C ALA A 484 1.56 -9.33 -5.52
N LEU A 485 1.81 -10.63 -5.32
CA LEU A 485 2.60 -11.40 -6.27
C LEU A 485 1.89 -11.53 -7.63
N PRO A 486 2.63 -11.67 -8.75
CA PRO A 486 2.03 -11.94 -10.05
C PRO A 486 1.16 -13.20 -10.06
N VAL A 487 0.16 -13.24 -10.93
CA VAL A 487 -0.76 -14.39 -11.06
C VAL A 487 -0.01 -15.71 -11.30
N PRO A 488 0.97 -15.82 -12.23
CA PRO A 488 1.71 -17.07 -12.43
C PRO A 488 2.53 -17.52 -11.21
N VAL A 489 2.96 -16.59 -10.36
CA VAL A 489 3.71 -16.91 -9.13
C VAL A 489 2.78 -17.56 -8.11
N PHE A 490 1.55 -17.07 -7.96
CA PHE A 490 0.53 -17.74 -7.15
C PHE A 490 0.14 -19.12 -7.69
N GLU A 491 -0.03 -19.26 -9.02
CA GLU A 491 -0.28 -20.55 -9.68
C GLU A 491 0.84 -21.56 -9.38
N ALA A 492 2.11 -21.13 -9.50
CA ALA A 492 3.26 -21.97 -9.17
C ALA A 492 3.35 -22.31 -7.68
N LEU A 493 3.07 -21.36 -6.78
CA LEU A 493 3.02 -21.60 -5.33
C LEU A 493 1.94 -22.65 -4.96
N HIS A 494 0.76 -22.57 -5.57
CA HIS A 494 -0.28 -23.57 -5.39
C HIS A 494 0.14 -24.95 -5.94
N LYS A 495 0.56 -24.99 -7.21
CA LYS A 495 0.88 -26.23 -7.94
C LYS A 495 2.08 -26.98 -7.35
N GLN A 496 3.15 -26.26 -6.98
CA GLN A 496 4.43 -26.87 -6.57
C GLN A 496 4.52 -27.09 -5.04
N PHE A 497 3.90 -26.21 -4.25
CA PHE A 497 4.04 -26.19 -2.79
C PHE A 497 2.71 -26.30 -2.03
N GLY A 498 1.59 -26.51 -2.72
CA GLY A 498 0.28 -26.66 -2.09
C GLY A 498 -0.20 -25.40 -1.35
N VAL A 499 0.33 -24.21 -1.66
CA VAL A 499 -0.13 -22.97 -1.02
C VAL A 499 -1.59 -22.74 -1.40
N SER A 500 -2.45 -22.53 -0.41
CA SER A 500 -3.87 -22.23 -0.62
C SER A 500 -4.35 -20.99 0.15
N PHE A 501 -3.45 -20.27 0.82
CA PHE A 501 -3.80 -19.26 1.82
C PHE A 501 -2.76 -18.13 1.84
N GLU A 502 -3.22 -16.87 1.91
CA GLU A 502 -2.34 -15.69 2.03
C GLU A 502 -2.30 -15.18 3.47
N CYS A 503 -1.12 -15.17 4.11
CA CYS A 503 -0.97 -14.69 5.50
C CYS A 503 -1.13 -13.16 5.65
N PHE A 504 -1.05 -12.39 4.57
CA PHE A 504 -1.27 -10.94 4.57
C PHE A 504 -1.93 -10.53 3.24
N ALA A 505 -3.23 -10.26 3.28
CA ALA A 505 -3.98 -9.76 2.13
C ALA A 505 -5.20 -8.91 2.58
N SER A 506 -6.11 -8.70 1.66
CA SER A 506 -7.40 -8.02 1.79
C SER A 506 -8.36 -8.59 0.75
N PRO A 507 -9.69 -8.43 0.90
CA PRO A 507 -10.64 -8.83 -0.14
C PRO A 507 -10.33 -8.18 -1.51
N LEU A 508 -9.72 -6.99 -1.51
CA LEU A 508 -9.32 -6.24 -2.70
C LEU A 508 -8.07 -6.83 -3.40
N ASN A 509 -7.07 -7.32 -2.66
CA ASN A 509 -5.80 -7.77 -3.23
C ASN A 509 -5.56 -9.30 -3.26
N CYS A 510 -6.31 -10.10 -2.48
CA CYS A 510 -6.10 -11.54 -2.37
C CYS A 510 -6.17 -12.27 -3.72
N TYR A 511 -5.36 -13.33 -3.86
CA TYR A 511 -5.47 -14.30 -4.93
C TYR A 511 -6.44 -15.43 -4.57
N PHE A 512 -6.38 -15.97 -3.35
CA PHE A 512 -7.28 -17.02 -2.88
C PHE A 512 -8.53 -16.43 -2.19
N LYS A 513 -9.59 -17.24 -2.01
CA LYS A 513 -10.75 -16.84 -1.18
C LYS A 513 -10.49 -16.89 0.34
N GLN A 514 -9.40 -17.52 0.76
CA GLN A 514 -8.99 -17.63 2.17
C GLN A 514 -7.64 -16.94 2.39
N PHE A 515 -7.60 -15.99 3.33
CA PHE A 515 -6.45 -15.15 3.63
C PHE A 515 -6.59 -14.55 5.03
N CYS A 516 -5.53 -13.99 5.60
CA CYS A 516 -5.63 -13.09 6.75
C CYS A 516 -5.65 -11.63 6.28
N SER A 517 -6.42 -10.77 6.95
CA SER A 517 -6.37 -9.32 6.71
C SER A 517 -6.40 -8.51 8.00
N ALA A 518 -6.24 -7.19 7.89
CA ALA A 518 -6.17 -6.28 9.03
C ALA A 518 -7.51 -6.03 9.75
N PHE A 519 -8.65 -6.30 9.09
CA PHE A 519 -9.97 -5.84 9.54
C PHE A 519 -11.00 -6.97 9.61
N PRO A 520 -11.01 -7.78 10.69
CA PRO A 520 -11.93 -8.91 10.82
C PRO A 520 -13.42 -8.52 10.77
N ASP A 521 -13.78 -7.29 11.13
CA ASP A 521 -15.16 -6.79 11.10
C ASP A 521 -15.69 -6.56 9.68
N THR A 522 -14.87 -6.04 8.75
CA THR A 522 -15.26 -5.80 7.35
C THR A 522 -14.91 -6.95 6.41
N ASP A 523 -13.83 -7.67 6.70
CA ASP A 523 -13.21 -8.62 5.77
C ASP A 523 -13.49 -10.08 6.15
N GLY A 524 -13.73 -10.32 7.44
CA GLY A 524 -14.19 -11.61 7.95
C GLY A 524 -13.16 -12.74 7.96
N ILE A 525 -11.83 -12.53 7.87
CA ILE A 525 -10.87 -13.66 7.97
C ILE A 525 -9.55 -13.28 8.67
N LEU A 526 -9.16 -14.07 9.68
CA LEU A 526 -7.83 -14.09 10.31
C LEU A 526 -7.56 -15.50 10.86
N LEU A 527 -6.31 -15.96 10.79
CA LEU A 527 -5.78 -17.12 11.51
C LEU A 527 -4.63 -16.67 12.41
N GLU A 528 -4.55 -17.23 13.60
CA GLU A 528 -3.38 -17.13 14.48
C GLU A 528 -2.66 -18.47 14.43
N LEU A 529 -1.40 -18.47 14.04
CA LEU A 529 -0.55 -19.66 13.95
C LEU A 529 0.87 -19.32 14.37
N LEU A 530 1.29 -19.84 15.52
CA LEU A 530 2.41 -20.79 15.62
C LEU A 530 2.79 -20.99 17.09
N GLU A 531 2.35 -22.10 17.68
CA GLU A 531 3.18 -22.87 18.60
C GLU A 531 2.61 -24.30 18.73
N ARG A 532 3.49 -25.32 18.66
CA ARG A 532 3.19 -26.76 18.87
C ARG A 532 2.23 -27.43 17.87
N SER A 533 2.65 -27.59 16.60
CA SER A 533 2.01 -28.54 15.65
C SER A 533 3.01 -29.53 15.04
N SER A 534 2.65 -30.81 15.06
CA SER A 534 3.33 -31.91 14.34
C SER A 534 2.85 -32.07 12.89
N GLU A 535 1.66 -31.53 12.56
CA GLU A 535 1.04 -31.67 11.25
C GLU A 535 1.79 -30.87 10.17
N PRO A 536 1.70 -31.23 8.88
CA PRO A 536 2.43 -30.54 7.81
C PRO A 536 2.14 -29.04 7.79
N LEU A 537 3.16 -28.22 8.10
CA LEU A 537 3.05 -26.77 8.16
C LEU A 537 4.24 -26.10 7.46
N SER A 538 3.93 -25.17 6.56
CA SER A 538 4.88 -24.52 5.65
C SER A 538 4.50 -23.05 5.44
N PHE A 539 5.47 -22.16 5.58
CA PHE A 539 5.36 -20.74 5.24
C PHE A 539 6.40 -20.41 4.17
N ILE A 540 5.96 -19.83 3.06
CA ILE A 540 6.83 -19.28 2.02
C ILE A 540 6.70 -17.77 2.10
N ILE A 541 7.77 -17.11 2.57
CA ILE A 541 7.73 -15.70 2.96
C ILE A 541 8.50 -14.88 1.93
N PHE A 542 7.86 -13.85 1.40
CA PHE A 542 8.42 -12.91 0.43
C PHE A 542 8.63 -11.56 1.12
N VAL A 543 9.89 -11.11 1.22
CA VAL A 543 10.23 -9.79 1.78
C VAL A 543 11.26 -9.08 0.91
N PRO A 544 11.18 -7.74 0.78
CA PRO A 544 12.26 -6.95 0.18
C PRO A 544 13.59 -7.23 0.90
N GLU A 545 14.63 -7.49 0.12
CA GLU A 545 15.97 -7.81 0.60
C GLU A 545 16.75 -6.53 0.96
N TRP A 546 16.23 -5.76 1.91
CA TRP A 546 16.97 -4.63 2.47
C TRP A 546 18.06 -5.15 3.41
N ARG A 547 19.32 -4.76 3.13
CA ARG A 547 20.51 -5.21 3.86
C ARG A 547 21.38 -4.07 4.42
N ASP A 548 20.96 -2.81 4.28
CA ASP A 548 21.72 -1.66 4.80
C ASP A 548 20.87 -0.73 5.70
N PRO A 549 20.76 -1.03 7.01
CA PRO A 549 21.00 -2.35 7.63
C PRO A 549 19.93 -3.39 7.25
N PRO A 550 20.15 -4.69 7.56
CA PRO A 550 19.12 -5.71 7.42
C PRO A 550 18.08 -5.62 8.52
N THR A 551 16.81 -5.87 8.17
CA THR A 551 15.71 -5.82 9.14
C THR A 551 15.82 -6.96 10.17
N PRO A 552 15.48 -6.75 11.45
CA PRO A 552 15.50 -7.82 12.45
C PRO A 552 14.62 -9.03 12.10
N ALA A 553 13.55 -8.81 11.34
CA ALA A 553 12.70 -9.87 10.82
C ALA A 553 13.44 -10.75 9.79
N LEU A 554 14.14 -10.13 8.83
CA LEU A 554 14.94 -10.86 7.84
C LEU A 554 16.02 -11.70 8.52
N ILE A 555 16.80 -11.12 9.44
CA ILE A 555 17.85 -11.82 10.19
C ILE A 555 17.27 -13.06 10.92
N ARG A 556 16.15 -12.89 11.63
CA ARG A 556 15.48 -13.99 12.36
C ARG A 556 14.97 -15.11 11.45
N MET A 557 14.54 -14.79 10.23
CA MET A 557 14.11 -15.79 9.25
C MET A 557 15.31 -16.52 8.62
N GLU A 558 16.40 -15.80 8.32
CA GLU A 558 17.65 -16.38 7.82
C GLU A 558 18.31 -17.32 8.86
N SER A 559 18.19 -17.01 10.16
CA SER A 559 18.71 -17.84 11.26
C SER A 559 17.71 -18.88 11.81
N SER A 560 16.51 -19.01 11.24
CA SER A 560 15.46 -19.87 11.78
C SER A 560 15.81 -21.37 11.65
N PRO A 561 15.63 -22.19 12.70
CA PRO A 561 15.84 -23.65 12.63
C PRO A 561 14.81 -24.35 11.72
N PHE A 562 13.74 -23.65 11.33
CA PHE A 562 12.75 -24.15 10.38
C PHE A 562 13.08 -23.78 8.93
N ARG A 563 14.14 -23.00 8.66
CA ARG A 563 14.53 -22.62 7.29
C ARG A 563 15.02 -23.84 6.51
N ARG A 564 14.32 -24.17 5.42
CA ARG A 564 14.63 -25.30 4.52
C ARG A 564 15.32 -24.85 3.24
N HIS A 565 14.94 -23.69 2.73
CA HIS A 565 15.54 -23.08 1.55
C HIS A 565 15.40 -21.56 1.60
N GLN A 566 16.27 -20.88 0.87
CA GLN A 566 16.22 -19.45 0.66
C GLN A 566 16.75 -19.16 -0.75
N LEU A 567 16.02 -18.32 -1.48
CA LEU A 567 16.45 -17.80 -2.77
C LEU A 567 16.20 -16.29 -2.82
N THR A 568 16.86 -15.63 -3.78
CA THR A 568 16.66 -14.21 -4.06
C THR A 568 16.17 -14.07 -5.49
N VAL A 569 15.11 -13.28 -5.68
CA VAL A 569 14.67 -12.82 -7.00
C VAL A 569 15.19 -11.40 -7.20
N SER A 570 16.08 -11.19 -8.16
CA SER A 570 16.87 -9.96 -8.26
C SER A 570 16.03 -8.71 -8.53
N ALA A 571 16.50 -7.56 -8.05
CA ALA A 571 15.95 -6.25 -8.43
C ALA A 571 15.84 -6.11 -9.96
N PHE A 572 14.76 -5.48 -10.43
CA PHE A 572 14.43 -5.22 -11.85
C PHE A 572 14.19 -6.45 -12.74
N GLU A 573 14.44 -7.66 -12.24
CA GLU A 573 14.19 -8.95 -12.93
C GLU A 573 12.80 -9.55 -12.61
N HIS A 574 12.03 -8.92 -11.72
CA HIS A 574 10.68 -9.36 -11.35
C HIS A 574 9.70 -8.20 -11.15
N GLU A 575 8.42 -8.56 -11.11
CA GLU A 575 7.30 -7.63 -10.97
C GLU A 575 6.42 -7.95 -9.77
N TYR A 576 5.72 -6.93 -9.29
CA TYR A 576 4.59 -7.03 -8.37
C TYR A 576 3.33 -6.47 -9.03
N ARG A 577 2.17 -6.92 -8.57
CA ARG A 577 0.89 -6.27 -8.82
C ARG A 577 0.69 -5.07 -7.89
N SER A 578 0.09 -4.02 -8.42
CA SER A 578 -0.21 -2.77 -7.73
C SER A 578 -1.04 -2.98 -6.46
N GLY A 579 -0.65 -2.35 -5.36
CA GLY A 579 -1.45 -2.28 -4.14
C GLY A 579 -2.84 -1.67 -4.34
N SER A 580 -3.00 -0.86 -5.39
CA SER A 580 -4.26 -0.22 -5.79
C SER A 580 -4.94 -0.94 -6.97
N GLN A 581 -4.65 -2.23 -7.20
CA GLN A 581 -5.18 -3.02 -8.33
C GLN A 581 -6.71 -2.99 -8.48
N HIS A 582 -7.43 -2.72 -7.39
CA HIS A 582 -8.89 -2.60 -7.35
C HIS A 582 -9.45 -1.33 -8.00
N ILE A 583 -8.61 -0.33 -8.31
CA ILE A 583 -9.00 0.94 -8.96
C ILE A 583 -8.01 1.43 -10.03
N CYS A 584 -6.78 0.91 -10.05
CA CYS A 584 -5.81 1.29 -11.08
C CYS A 584 -6.22 0.78 -12.47
N LYS A 585 -5.62 1.36 -13.51
CA LYS A 585 -5.82 0.89 -14.88
C LYS A 585 -5.00 -0.36 -15.15
N ARG A 586 -5.26 -1.01 -16.30
CA ARG A 586 -4.57 -2.24 -16.72
C ARG A 586 -3.07 -2.01 -16.94
N GLU A 587 -2.71 -0.87 -17.51
CA GLU A 587 -1.32 -0.45 -17.76
C GLU A 587 -0.51 -0.15 -16.49
N ASP A 588 -1.19 0.09 -15.37
CA ASP A 588 -0.60 0.35 -14.05
C ASP A 588 -0.70 -0.88 -13.11
N MET A 589 -1.17 -2.01 -13.63
CA MET A 589 -1.42 -3.23 -12.84
C MET A 589 -0.13 -3.88 -12.33
N TYR A 590 0.92 -3.91 -13.17
CA TYR A 590 2.21 -4.51 -12.86
C TYR A 590 3.31 -3.45 -12.84
N TYR A 591 4.22 -3.56 -11.88
CA TYR A 591 5.40 -2.71 -11.77
C TYR A 591 6.63 -3.55 -11.44
N LYS A 592 7.78 -3.18 -12.00
CA LYS A 592 9.07 -3.83 -11.69
C LYS A 592 9.49 -3.53 -10.25
N ALA A 593 9.93 -4.57 -9.53
CA ALA A 593 10.50 -4.44 -8.21
C ALA A 593 11.86 -3.71 -8.31
N VAL A 594 12.03 -2.62 -7.55
CA VAL A 594 13.30 -1.84 -7.54
C VAL A 594 14.34 -2.38 -6.55
N HIS A 595 13.94 -3.35 -5.73
CA HIS A 595 14.80 -4.09 -4.81
C HIS A 595 14.69 -5.59 -5.12
N SER A 596 15.70 -6.35 -4.73
CA SER A 596 15.62 -7.81 -4.72
C SER A 596 14.60 -8.27 -3.68
N THR A 597 14.00 -9.44 -3.90
CA THR A 597 13.06 -10.07 -2.97
C THR A 597 13.66 -11.37 -2.46
N ALA A 598 13.84 -11.47 -1.14
CA ALA A 598 14.20 -12.70 -0.49
C ALA A 598 12.93 -13.57 -0.33
N VAL A 599 13.04 -14.83 -0.76
CA VAL A 599 11.98 -15.84 -0.64
C VAL A 599 12.49 -16.95 0.27
N ILE A 600 11.86 -17.08 1.44
CA ILE A 600 12.33 -17.93 2.53
C ILE A 600 11.28 -19.01 2.83
N PHE A 601 11.72 -20.27 2.81
CA PHE A 601 10.87 -21.44 3.10
C PHE A 601 11.08 -21.87 4.56
N LEU A 602 10.08 -21.63 5.41
CA LEU A 602 10.07 -22.05 6.82
C LEU A 602 9.08 -23.22 7.00
N GLN A 603 9.57 -24.41 7.35
CA GLN A 603 8.74 -25.62 7.41
C GLN A 603 9.12 -26.50 8.61
N ASN A 604 8.11 -27.06 9.30
CA ASN A 604 8.33 -28.15 10.25
C ASN A 604 8.69 -29.45 9.50
N ALA A 605 9.03 -30.52 10.24
CA ALA A 605 9.50 -31.77 9.61
C ALA A 605 8.46 -32.38 8.65
N ALA A 606 7.18 -32.41 9.05
CA ALA A 606 6.09 -32.93 8.22
C ALA A 606 5.78 -32.03 7.02
N GLY A 607 5.90 -30.70 7.18
CA GLY A 607 5.74 -29.73 6.08
C GLY A 607 6.84 -29.86 5.05
N PHE A 608 8.09 -30.03 5.49
CA PHE A 608 9.24 -30.30 4.61
C PHE A 608 9.07 -31.62 3.86
N ALA A 609 8.71 -32.71 4.55
CA ALA A 609 8.50 -34.01 3.90
C ALA A 609 7.38 -34.00 2.82
N LYS A 610 6.39 -33.10 2.93
CA LYS A 610 5.28 -32.98 1.98
C LYS A 610 5.56 -31.99 0.84
N TRP A 611 6.13 -30.83 1.18
CA TRP A 611 6.30 -29.68 0.30
C TRP A 611 7.77 -29.22 0.22
N GLU A 612 8.68 -30.19 0.17
CA GLU A 612 10.12 -29.96 0.03
C GLU A 612 10.41 -28.98 -1.13
N PRO A 613 11.23 -27.94 -0.90
CA PRO A 613 11.80 -27.08 -1.94
C PRO A 613 12.88 -27.80 -2.74
N THR A 614 12.48 -28.83 -3.49
CA THR A 614 13.38 -29.54 -4.41
C THR A 614 13.85 -28.59 -5.53
N PRO A 615 15.01 -28.84 -6.15
CA PRO A 615 15.53 -28.00 -7.23
C PRO A 615 14.53 -27.77 -8.38
N GLU A 616 13.74 -28.78 -8.71
CA GLU A 616 12.75 -28.75 -9.81
C GLU A 616 11.57 -27.83 -9.45
N ARG A 617 11.02 -27.96 -8.24
CA ARG A 617 9.94 -27.09 -7.74
C ARG A 617 10.37 -25.63 -7.62
N VAL A 618 11.62 -25.40 -7.21
CA VAL A 618 12.23 -24.07 -7.14
C VAL A 618 12.46 -23.48 -8.54
N GLN A 619 12.94 -24.28 -9.51
CA GLN A 619 13.07 -23.86 -10.91
C GLN A 619 11.71 -23.46 -11.52
N GLU A 620 10.64 -24.21 -11.26
CA GLU A 620 9.28 -23.88 -11.71
C GLU A 620 8.78 -22.54 -11.12
N LEU A 621 9.02 -22.30 -9.82
CA LEU A 621 8.69 -21.02 -9.18
C LEU A 621 9.48 -19.84 -9.77
N LEU A 622 10.77 -20.01 -10.04
CA LEU A 622 11.59 -19.00 -10.70
C LEU A 622 11.17 -18.79 -12.17
N GLY A 623 10.74 -19.85 -12.85
CA GLY A 623 10.17 -19.79 -14.20
C GLY A 623 8.91 -18.93 -14.27
N ALA A 624 8.05 -18.98 -13.25
CA ALA A 624 6.83 -18.20 -13.18
C ALA A 624 7.05 -16.68 -13.25
N TYR A 625 8.17 -16.17 -12.73
CA TYR A 625 8.54 -14.76 -12.84
C TYR A 625 8.87 -14.33 -14.27
N ARG A 626 9.41 -15.23 -15.10
CA ARG A 626 9.77 -14.93 -16.50
C ARG A 626 8.54 -14.80 -17.41
N ILE A 627 7.44 -15.49 -17.07
CA ILE A 627 6.19 -15.51 -17.86
C ILE A 627 5.49 -14.13 -17.86
N SER A 628 5.73 -13.30 -16.83
CA SER A 628 5.25 -11.91 -16.80
C SER A 628 5.86 -11.02 -17.89
N GLY A 629 7.00 -11.42 -18.47
CA GLY A 629 7.72 -10.71 -19.54
C GLY A 629 7.02 -10.71 -20.92
N ARG A 630 5.71 -10.46 -20.98
CA ARG A 630 4.99 -10.33 -22.25
C ARG A 630 5.44 -9.08 -23.00
N SER A 631 6.31 -9.28 -23.98
CA SER A 631 6.49 -8.36 -25.10
C SER A 631 5.11 -7.99 -25.69
N LEU A 632 4.76 -6.72 -25.59
CA LEU A 632 3.67 -6.14 -26.38
C LEU A 632 4.18 -5.99 -27.81
N ALA A 633 3.91 -7.00 -28.64
CA ALA A 633 4.13 -6.90 -30.08
C ALA A 633 3.36 -5.68 -30.62
N SER A 634 4.07 -4.69 -31.13
CA SER A 634 3.47 -3.49 -31.70
C SER A 634 2.57 -3.86 -32.88
N PRO A 635 1.35 -3.30 -32.99
CA PRO A 635 0.58 -3.43 -34.22
C PRO A 635 1.33 -2.74 -35.35
N GLY A 636 1.67 -3.47 -36.41
CA GLY A 636 2.21 -2.87 -37.63
C GLY A 636 1.22 -1.87 -38.24
N PRO A 637 1.69 -0.85 -38.98
CA PRO A 637 0.83 0.22 -39.48
C PRO A 637 -0.21 -0.31 -40.47
N SER A 638 -1.48 -0.22 -40.10
CA SER A 638 -2.61 -0.52 -40.99
C SER A 638 -2.72 0.53 -42.10
N SER A 639 -2.41 0.15 -43.33
CA SER A 639 -2.57 1.00 -44.51
C SER A 639 -4.06 1.28 -44.78
N THR A 640 -4.50 2.51 -44.52
CA THR A 640 -5.84 3.00 -44.90
C THR A 640 -5.81 3.62 -46.29
N GLY A 641 -6.78 3.28 -47.14
CA GLY A 641 -7.20 4.15 -48.25
C GLY A 641 -7.27 3.52 -49.63
N THR A 642 -8.36 2.81 -49.93
CA THR A 642 -8.86 2.68 -51.31
C THR A 642 -10.36 2.95 -51.34
N GLY A 643 -10.73 4.09 -51.91
CA GLY A 643 -12.10 4.42 -52.28
C GLY A 643 -12.07 5.45 -53.41
N GLY A 644 -12.66 5.10 -54.56
CA GLY A 644 -12.84 6.05 -55.67
C GLY A 644 -12.63 5.49 -57.07
N ALA A 645 -13.75 5.11 -57.71
CA ALA A 645 -14.04 5.18 -59.15
C ALA A 645 -13.24 4.33 -60.17
N GLY A 646 -13.97 3.80 -61.16
CA GLY A 646 -13.45 3.14 -62.36
C GLY A 646 -14.39 2.02 -62.83
N GLY A 647 -15.21 2.29 -63.86
CA GLY A 647 -16.21 1.34 -64.35
C GLY A 647 -15.74 0.44 -65.51
N ASP A 648 -16.60 -0.54 -65.84
CA ASP A 648 -16.73 -1.26 -67.11
C ASP A 648 -15.47 -1.58 -67.95
N ARG A 649 -15.16 -2.88 -68.09
CA ARG A 649 -15.56 -3.61 -69.33
C ARG A 649 -15.32 -5.12 -69.30
N ASP A 650 -16.26 -5.80 -69.96
CA ASP A 650 -16.22 -7.15 -70.54
C ASP A 650 -14.86 -7.86 -70.71
N SER A 651 -14.83 -9.15 -70.38
CA SER A 651 -14.88 -10.18 -71.44
C SER A 651 -15.22 -11.58 -70.95
N ARG A 652 -15.93 -12.32 -71.81
CA ARG A 652 -16.50 -13.67 -71.56
C ARG A 652 -15.49 -14.79 -71.83
N MET A 653 -15.61 -15.90 -71.10
CA MET A 653 -15.87 -17.25 -71.65
C MET A 653 -16.16 -18.21 -70.47
N ARG A 654 -17.40 -18.68 -70.31
CA ARG A 654 -18.00 -19.91 -70.88
C ARG A 654 -17.65 -21.20 -70.12
N GLN A 655 -18.70 -21.77 -69.51
CA GLN A 655 -19.09 -23.19 -69.55
C GLN A 655 -18.26 -24.22 -68.74
N ASP A 656 -18.85 -25.27 -68.14
CA ASP A 656 -20.27 -25.61 -67.98
C ASP A 656 -20.54 -26.50 -66.75
N GLN A 657 -21.81 -26.53 -66.34
CA GLN A 657 -22.58 -27.60 -65.68
C GLN A 657 -21.96 -28.67 -64.73
N GLY A 658 -22.67 -28.81 -63.59
CA GLY A 658 -23.12 -30.11 -63.07
C GLY A 658 -22.23 -30.76 -61.99
N GLY A 659 -22.76 -31.28 -60.88
CA GLY A 659 -24.15 -31.40 -60.43
C GLY A 659 -24.35 -32.67 -59.60
N GLY A 660 -25.26 -32.65 -58.62
CA GLY A 660 -25.71 -33.86 -57.90
C GLY A 660 -25.11 -34.08 -56.50
N SER A 661 -25.93 -33.78 -55.48
CA SER A 661 -25.98 -34.55 -54.23
C SER A 661 -26.89 -35.78 -54.47
N PRO A 662 -26.77 -36.91 -53.74
CA PRO A 662 -27.53 -36.99 -52.47
C PRO A 662 -26.96 -37.88 -51.35
N MET A 663 -27.19 -37.44 -50.11
CA MET A 663 -27.84 -38.14 -48.98
C MET A 663 -27.57 -39.65 -48.64
N GLU A 664 -27.36 -39.85 -47.32
CA GLU A 664 -27.88 -40.97 -46.49
C GLU A 664 -27.16 -42.36 -46.47
N LYS A 665 -26.52 -42.74 -45.35
CA LYS A 665 -27.07 -43.67 -44.33
C LYS A 665 -26.10 -44.15 -43.22
N SER A 666 -26.69 -44.32 -42.02
CA SER A 666 -26.44 -45.33 -40.95
C SER A 666 -25.03 -45.75 -40.49
N GLY A 667 -24.85 -45.82 -39.17
CA GLY A 667 -23.83 -46.67 -38.52
C GLY A 667 -23.70 -46.40 -37.02
N LEU A 668 -24.37 -47.19 -36.17
CA LEU A 668 -23.94 -47.38 -34.78
C LEU A 668 -22.71 -48.29 -34.79
N ASP A 669 -21.78 -48.12 -33.84
CA ASP A 669 -21.59 -49.18 -32.84
C ASP A 669 -20.85 -48.73 -31.58
N THR A 670 -20.90 -49.58 -30.55
CA THR A 670 -20.56 -49.26 -29.16
C THR A 670 -19.51 -50.22 -28.57
N LEU A 671 -18.95 -49.83 -27.42
CA LEU A 671 -18.31 -50.65 -26.35
C LEU A 671 -16.82 -51.01 -26.41
N SER A 672 -16.19 -50.81 -25.23
CA SER A 672 -14.98 -51.46 -24.66
C SER A 672 -13.65 -51.28 -25.41
N VAL A 673 -12.52 -51.02 -24.72
CA VAL A 673 -12.17 -51.31 -23.31
C VAL A 673 -11.84 -50.04 -22.52
#